data_AF-A0A2U8HLB5-F1
#
_entry.id   AF-A0A2U8HLB5-F1
#
_cell.length_a   1.000
_cell.length_b   1.000
_cell.length_c   1.000
_cell.angle_alpha   90.00
_cell.angle_beta   90.00
_cell.angle_gamma   90.00
#
_symmetry.space_group_name_H-M   'P 1'
#
loop_
_entity.id
_entity.type
_entity.pdbx_description
1 polymer ?
#
loop_
_entity_poly.entity_id
_entity_poly.type
_entity_poly.pdbx_seq_one_letter_code
_entity_poly.pdbx_strand_id
1 'polypeptide(L)'
;MAQLRHVTTQFAGGALAPAGAAQMVGISALRAWPAEGGLHLYSAGSGLLGWSAGLGITAVQGYAGSYSGLPAPRRLLAAEIGGEDLLLVPGGGAAGIEGWRLGAGGALAERVSLRYGDGAARALADLAVRPGQGGGAVLLVGAVLQGSGIEVWQAGSGGVLRAVAAARDIGPISALAVAELGAQGRVLALSPGENSLYSWEIFPSGALGDMRQLRVYDGLFLDTPSLLEVTRVAGQSYALIGAGSGHLAVVALAAEGGMRVTDLVGDDLDTRFAGVTALASLTVDGQLYLVAGGRDDGLSLLTLLPGGRLLHLATLADDAGMALSDPAALALARSGRGAGTALEVYVAGGWPEGPPGAGGGISLLRAELGQIGARLQLGAGADIWQGGVGNDQVAGGAGDDTLRGGAGDDVLIDGPGRDRLHGGAGADVFVIGGDGELDRIDDFEPGVDRIDLSAMGRFYTVAALTITPSSTGARIKIGGDVLQVRSAAGTPLSAADFDIGDLRDLWHLDTSPIPEPQPVEEVPEEEEPGSEPEPPDEPPEESPGEGPGGSPGETPGGTPTAAGSLLLGGPGDDVLSGAVSDPGFDAVAASVYRLYRATLDRAPDATGLWNWSTRLLSGERDLVSVAAGFTGAPEFRQTYGAPDDAGFVTLLYRNVLGREPEPQGLGNWTARLEAGLSRERVVLGFSESPEFIAASAAGAAGHSREALQQGWVDDVFRLYQAVLDRAPDLPGLLNWSARLAQGRPFLEVVEGFTASAEFRQSYGALDAAGFVAQLYRNVLGREGDAPGQANWTARLEAGMTRAEVVRGFSQSAEFTARSAPDLLAFLRGPGEDDLLDGDGGANLLVGGMLSDRFVFRAEARGTHVVADLERWDLLVFEGFGFGSAAEVRAHLEQGEQGVAFSAQGSSVTLQGVLQSDIHDDMLLV
;
A
#
# COMPACT_ATOMS: atom_id res chain seq x y z
N MET A 1 -20.64 -3.82 24.52
CA MET A 1 -19.33 -3.51 23.91
C MET A 1 -19.17 -2.02 23.65
N ALA A 2 -17.94 -1.49 23.70
CA ALA A 2 -17.64 -0.08 23.51
C ALA A 2 -17.95 0.40 22.07
N GLN A 3 -18.54 1.59 21.93
CA GLN A 3 -18.83 2.21 20.64
C GLN A 3 -18.19 3.60 20.56
N LEU A 4 -17.65 3.97 19.40
CA LEU A 4 -17.21 5.33 19.13
C LEU A 4 -18.43 6.23 18.86
N ARG A 5 -18.58 7.29 19.66
CA ARG A 5 -19.67 8.27 19.50
C ARG A 5 -19.10 9.65 19.26
N HIS A 6 -19.65 10.33 18.26
CA HIS A 6 -19.34 11.73 18.01
C HIS A 6 -19.80 12.64 19.16
N VAL A 7 -18.90 13.49 19.65
CA VAL A 7 -19.20 14.50 20.69
C VAL A 7 -19.30 15.88 20.06
N THR A 8 -18.27 16.31 19.34
CA THR A 8 -18.22 17.61 18.68
C THR A 8 -17.11 17.66 17.64
N THR A 9 -17.22 18.59 16.68
CA THR A 9 -16.21 18.85 15.65
C THR A 9 -15.94 20.34 15.58
N GLN A 10 -14.66 20.69 15.49
CA GLN A 10 -14.21 22.02 15.13
C GLN A 10 -13.66 21.99 13.71
N PHE A 11 -14.44 22.46 12.74
CA PHE A 11 -14.03 22.53 11.33
C PHE A 11 -13.07 23.70 11.08
N ALA A 12 -12.16 23.50 10.12
CA ALA A 12 -11.13 24.48 9.74
C ALA A 12 -11.68 25.63 8.83
N GLY A 13 -12.86 25.47 8.23
CA GLY A 13 -13.46 26.44 7.30
C GLY A 13 -14.96 26.69 7.53
N GLY A 14 -15.54 27.67 6.80
CA GLY A 14 -16.96 28.01 6.83
C GLY A 14 -17.31 29.34 7.52
N ALA A 15 -18.60 29.71 7.53
CA ALA A 15 -19.10 31.00 8.05
C ALA A 15 -18.94 31.16 9.59
N LEU A 16 -18.56 30.09 10.29
CA LEU A 16 -18.32 30.02 11.74
C LEU A 16 -16.86 29.69 12.09
N ALA A 17 -15.92 29.89 11.17
CA ALA A 17 -14.51 29.59 11.39
C ALA A 17 -13.95 30.33 12.64
N PRO A 18 -13.24 29.65 13.55
CA PRO A 18 -12.79 30.25 14.80
C PRO A 18 -11.56 31.15 14.58
N ALA A 19 -11.25 31.99 15.57
CA ALA A 19 -9.98 32.70 15.60
C ALA A 19 -8.83 31.68 15.66
N GLY A 20 -7.97 31.64 14.64
CA GLY A 20 -6.93 30.61 14.48
C GLY A 20 -7.20 29.57 13.39
N ALA A 21 -8.32 29.67 12.65
CA ALA A 21 -8.67 28.75 11.56
C ALA A 21 -7.58 28.57 10.49
N ALA A 22 -6.80 29.62 10.21
CA ALA A 22 -5.67 29.54 9.27
C ALA A 22 -4.58 28.54 9.73
N GLN A 23 -4.44 28.34 11.04
CA GLN A 23 -3.50 27.39 11.66
C GLN A 23 -4.04 25.95 11.74
N MET A 24 -5.32 25.76 11.41
CA MET A 24 -5.96 24.43 11.35
C MET A 24 -5.82 23.75 9.98
N VAL A 25 -5.15 24.39 9.02
CA VAL A 25 -4.91 23.82 7.69
C VAL A 25 -3.77 22.82 7.77
N GLY A 26 -4.01 21.60 7.27
CA GLY A 26 -3.00 20.53 7.18
C GLY A 26 -2.47 20.10 8.55
N ILE A 27 -3.36 19.90 9.54
CA ILE A 27 -2.95 19.35 10.84
C ILE A 27 -2.42 17.93 10.62
N SER A 28 -1.18 17.70 11.00
CA SER A 28 -0.47 16.44 10.82
C SER A 28 0.01 15.83 12.14
N ALA A 29 -0.20 16.52 13.26
CA ALA A 29 0.11 16.01 14.59
C ALA A 29 -0.88 16.53 15.63
N LEU A 30 -1.28 15.63 16.53
CA LEU A 30 -2.05 15.92 17.72
C LEU A 30 -1.31 15.39 18.96
N ARG A 31 -1.48 16.06 20.10
CA ARG A 31 -1.01 15.55 21.40
C ARG A 31 -1.95 15.96 22.51
N ALA A 32 -2.49 14.98 23.20
CA ALA A 32 -3.20 15.18 24.45
C ALA A 32 -2.20 15.25 25.62
N TRP A 33 -2.42 16.17 26.56
CA TRP A 33 -1.52 16.44 27.66
C TRP A 33 -2.30 16.70 28.96
N PRO A 34 -2.13 15.86 29.99
CA PRO A 34 -2.70 16.14 31.30
C PRO A 34 -1.92 17.27 31.99
N ALA A 35 -2.61 18.32 32.45
CA ALA A 35 -2.02 19.43 33.19
C ALA A 35 -2.81 19.77 34.47
N GLU A 36 -2.25 20.66 35.30
CA GLU A 36 -2.97 21.21 36.45
C GLU A 36 -4.21 21.99 35.97
N GLY A 37 -5.40 21.50 36.30
CA GLY A 37 -6.67 22.10 35.89
C GLY A 37 -7.41 21.36 34.76
N GLY A 38 -6.81 20.34 34.13
CA GLY A 38 -7.52 19.47 33.19
C GLY A 38 -6.66 18.99 32.02
N LEU A 39 -7.31 18.35 31.05
CA LEU A 39 -6.70 17.90 29.81
C LEU A 39 -6.57 19.06 28.82
N HIS A 40 -5.37 19.22 28.27
CA HIS A 40 -5.09 20.11 27.14
C HIS A 40 -4.79 19.28 25.90
N LEU A 41 -5.18 19.78 24.74
CA LEU A 41 -4.82 19.20 23.46
C LEU A 41 -3.97 20.22 22.71
N TYR A 42 -2.98 19.75 21.96
CA TYR A 42 -2.18 20.57 21.04
C TYR A 42 -2.26 19.99 19.64
N SER A 43 -2.27 20.86 18.63
CA SER A 43 -2.22 20.45 17.22
C SER A 43 -1.15 21.22 16.49
N ALA A 44 -0.50 20.57 15.53
CA ALA A 44 0.43 21.21 14.62
C ALA A 44 0.06 20.96 13.16
N GLY A 45 0.03 22.04 12.39
CA GLY A 45 -0.18 22.07 10.94
C GLY A 45 0.58 23.27 10.37
N SER A 46 -0.12 24.21 9.73
CA SER A 46 0.47 25.51 9.33
C SER A 46 0.86 26.43 10.51
N GLY A 47 0.47 26.07 11.74
CA GLY A 47 0.90 26.67 13.00
C GLY A 47 0.74 25.70 14.17
N LEU A 48 0.98 26.17 15.39
CA LEU A 48 0.74 25.43 16.63
C LEU A 48 -0.48 26.01 17.35
N LEU A 49 -1.44 25.16 17.69
CA LEU A 49 -2.65 25.53 18.41
C LEU A 49 -2.74 24.77 19.74
N GLY A 50 -3.21 25.46 20.77
CA GLY A 50 -3.60 24.87 22.05
C GLY A 50 -5.13 24.85 22.17
N TRP A 51 -5.66 23.75 22.69
CA TRP A 51 -7.08 23.46 22.76
C TRP A 51 -7.46 23.03 24.19
N SER A 52 -8.65 23.40 24.61
CA SER A 52 -9.32 22.77 25.74
C SER A 52 -9.82 21.37 25.35
N ALA A 53 -10.09 20.52 26.34
CA ALA A 53 -10.64 19.18 26.11
C ALA A 53 -11.91 19.16 25.24
N GLY A 54 -12.74 20.21 25.27
CA GLY A 54 -13.96 20.35 24.47
C GLY A 54 -13.75 21.04 23.12
N LEU A 55 -12.52 21.06 22.59
CA LEU A 55 -12.13 21.68 21.31
C LEU A 55 -12.29 23.21 21.21
N GLY A 56 -12.42 23.91 22.34
CA GLY A 56 -12.27 25.37 22.36
C GLY A 56 -10.79 25.78 22.24
N ILE A 57 -10.44 26.64 21.28
CA ILE A 57 -9.08 27.17 21.11
C ILE A 57 -8.69 28.02 22.33
N THR A 58 -7.53 27.73 22.91
CA THR A 58 -6.97 28.41 24.09
C THR A 58 -5.69 29.17 23.80
N ALA A 59 -4.95 28.79 22.75
CA ALA A 59 -3.73 29.45 22.34
C ALA A 59 -3.51 29.32 20.82
N VAL A 60 -2.93 30.36 20.22
CA VAL A 60 -2.54 30.38 18.80
C VAL A 60 -1.10 30.85 18.71
N GLN A 61 -0.23 30.01 18.16
CA GLN A 61 1.19 30.31 17.94
C GLN A 61 1.51 30.12 16.46
N GLY A 62 1.97 31.19 15.81
CA GLY A 62 2.53 31.09 14.47
C GLY A 62 3.98 30.65 14.52
N TYR A 63 4.43 29.93 13.50
CA TYR A 63 5.86 29.77 13.31
C TYR A 63 6.47 31.10 12.82
N ALA A 64 7.64 31.49 13.32
CA ALA A 64 8.30 32.72 12.83
C ALA A 64 9.05 32.43 11.53
N GLY A 65 8.60 33.06 10.44
CA GLY A 65 9.15 32.87 9.09
C GLY A 65 8.16 32.16 8.15
N SER A 66 8.27 32.43 6.85
CA SER A 66 7.45 31.76 5.84
C SER A 66 7.74 30.26 5.85
N TYR A 67 6.81 29.44 6.35
CA TYR A 67 6.76 28.00 6.08
C TYR A 67 6.29 27.82 4.63
N SER A 68 7.07 28.31 3.66
CA SER A 68 6.87 27.94 2.26
C SER A 68 7.59 26.62 2.03
N GLY A 69 6.88 25.50 2.21
CA GLY A 69 7.36 24.17 1.79
C GLY A 69 8.12 23.33 2.82
N LEU A 70 7.78 23.37 4.11
CA LEU A 70 8.29 22.40 5.10
C LEU A 70 7.35 21.20 5.21
N PRO A 71 7.86 19.96 5.40
CA PRO A 71 7.01 18.83 5.76
C PRO A 71 6.35 19.12 7.11
N ALA A 72 5.04 18.93 7.19
CA ALA A 72 4.30 19.15 8.42
C ALA A 72 4.78 18.15 9.51
N PRO A 73 4.88 18.57 10.78
CA PRO A 73 5.34 17.70 11.86
C PRO A 73 4.43 16.47 11.98
N ARG A 74 4.99 15.26 11.93
CA ARG A 74 4.21 14.02 12.10
C ARG A 74 3.83 13.74 13.56
N ARG A 75 4.57 14.31 14.50
CA ARG A 75 4.33 14.11 15.93
C ARG A 75 4.72 15.35 16.73
N LEU A 76 3.98 15.60 17.80
CA LEU A 76 4.34 16.55 18.86
C LEU A 76 4.92 15.77 20.04
N LEU A 77 6.06 16.21 20.57
CA LEU A 77 6.76 15.53 21.66
C LEU A 77 6.82 16.42 22.89
N ALA A 78 6.63 15.86 24.08
CA ALA A 78 6.93 16.58 25.31
C ALA A 78 8.23 16.04 25.91
N ALA A 79 9.09 16.93 26.37
CA ALA A 79 10.35 16.60 27.01
C ALA A 79 10.66 17.58 28.14
N GLU A 80 11.13 17.06 29.28
CA GLU A 80 11.67 17.90 30.35
C GLU A 80 13.17 18.14 30.09
N ILE A 81 13.54 19.34 29.61
CA ILE A 81 14.93 19.68 29.27
C ILE A 81 15.39 20.82 30.18
N GLY A 82 16.42 20.56 30.99
CA GLY A 82 16.95 21.57 31.91
C GLY A 82 16.00 21.96 33.04
N GLY A 83 15.04 21.08 33.40
CA GLY A 83 14.00 21.35 34.40
C GLY A 83 12.81 22.14 33.86
N GLU A 84 12.69 22.29 32.54
CA GLU A 84 11.56 22.93 31.86
C GLU A 84 10.83 21.92 30.98
N ASP A 85 9.50 21.86 31.09
CA ASP A 85 8.66 21.09 30.18
C ASP A 85 8.55 21.81 28.84
N LEU A 86 8.98 21.14 27.77
CA LEU A 86 8.93 21.67 26.40
C LEU A 86 8.02 20.80 25.54
N LEU A 87 7.13 21.44 24.77
CA LEU A 87 6.45 20.84 23.63
C LEU A 87 7.29 21.07 22.38
N LEU A 88 7.97 20.04 21.91
CA LEU A 88 8.82 20.05 20.72
C LEU A 88 7.98 19.81 19.46
N VAL A 89 8.32 20.55 18.40
CA VAL A 89 7.73 20.50 17.08
C VAL A 89 8.84 20.18 16.07
N PRO A 90 9.06 18.89 15.73
CA PRO A 90 10.06 18.46 14.77
C PRO A 90 9.68 18.84 13.32
N GLY A 91 10.60 18.67 12.36
CA GLY A 91 10.27 18.70 10.92
C GLY A 91 10.66 19.97 10.14
N GLY A 92 11.12 21.03 10.80
CA GLY A 92 11.65 22.21 10.09
C GLY A 92 13.07 21.98 9.60
N GLY A 93 13.38 22.33 8.33
CA GLY A 93 14.74 22.43 7.78
C GLY A 93 15.54 23.60 8.37
N ALA A 94 15.54 23.72 9.70
CA ALA A 94 16.12 24.80 10.47
C ALA A 94 17.42 24.33 11.16
N ALA A 95 18.21 25.28 11.65
CA ALA A 95 19.43 25.02 12.43
C ALA A 95 19.15 24.52 13.87
N GLY A 96 17.96 23.99 14.14
CA GLY A 96 17.55 23.48 15.43
C GLY A 96 16.13 22.87 15.42
N ILE A 97 15.74 22.31 16.56
CA ILE A 97 14.39 21.79 16.82
C ILE A 97 13.62 22.84 17.60
N GLU A 98 12.47 23.23 17.08
CA GLU A 98 11.62 24.25 17.71
C GLU A 98 10.75 23.62 18.80
N GLY A 99 10.42 24.42 19.82
CA GLY A 99 9.51 24.02 20.86
C GLY A 99 8.96 25.20 21.66
N TRP A 100 8.03 24.91 22.56
CA TRP A 100 7.42 25.90 23.44
C TRP A 100 7.47 25.39 24.87
N ARG A 101 7.81 26.29 25.80
CA ARG A 101 7.68 26.00 27.23
C ARG A 101 6.22 25.76 27.58
N LEU A 102 5.96 24.73 28.37
CA LEU A 102 4.67 24.45 28.97
C LEU A 102 4.66 25.00 30.39
N GLY A 103 3.72 25.90 30.69
CA GLY A 103 3.46 26.31 32.07
C GLY A 103 2.81 25.17 32.88
N ALA A 104 2.78 25.28 34.21
CA ALA A 104 2.21 24.27 35.11
C ALA A 104 0.76 23.85 34.77
N GLY A 105 -0.03 24.77 34.20
CA GLY A 105 -1.39 24.52 33.71
C GLY A 105 -1.50 24.20 32.21
N GLY A 106 -0.43 23.73 31.55
CA GLY A 106 -0.45 23.34 30.13
C GLY A 106 -0.53 24.51 29.14
N ALA A 107 -0.42 25.76 29.59
CA ALA A 107 -0.41 26.91 28.69
C ALA A 107 0.91 26.97 27.90
N LEU A 108 0.82 27.21 26.58
CA LEU A 108 1.98 27.49 25.73
C LEU A 108 2.59 28.85 26.13
N ALA A 109 3.85 28.85 26.54
CA ALA A 109 4.59 30.03 26.97
C ALA A 109 5.65 30.42 25.92
N GLU A 110 6.87 30.74 26.37
CA GLU A 110 7.95 31.21 25.51
C GLU A 110 8.41 30.12 24.52
N ARG A 111 8.63 30.53 23.27
CA ARG A 111 9.24 29.69 22.23
C ARG A 111 10.72 29.45 22.54
N VAL A 112 11.17 28.22 22.38
CA VAL A 112 12.55 27.77 22.57
C VAL A 112 13.04 27.09 21.29
N SER A 113 14.29 27.34 20.91
CA SER A 113 14.93 26.65 19.79
C SER A 113 16.13 25.87 20.31
N LEU A 114 16.09 24.55 20.16
CA LEU A 114 17.17 23.63 20.50
C LEU A 114 18.13 23.57 19.30
N ARG A 115 19.19 24.37 19.34
CA ARG A 115 20.09 24.57 18.20
C ARG A 115 21.04 23.39 18.04
N TYR A 116 21.25 22.92 16.82
CA TYR A 116 22.29 21.94 16.55
C TYR A 116 23.67 22.55 16.81
N GLY A 117 24.54 21.83 17.52
CA GLY A 117 25.85 22.34 17.93
C GLY A 117 26.81 22.65 16.77
N ASP A 118 26.60 22.05 15.61
CA ASP A 118 27.32 22.32 14.36
C ASP A 118 26.69 23.47 13.55
N GLY A 119 25.51 23.95 13.93
CA GLY A 119 24.75 24.97 13.22
C GLY A 119 24.15 24.52 11.88
N ALA A 120 24.30 23.25 11.49
CA ALA A 120 23.79 22.73 10.23
C ALA A 120 22.28 22.50 10.29
N ALA A 121 21.57 22.96 9.26
CA ALA A 121 20.13 22.75 9.16
C ALA A 121 19.81 21.28 8.87
N ARG A 122 18.76 20.75 9.50
CA ARG A 122 18.29 19.38 9.31
C ARG A 122 16.78 19.36 9.19
N ALA A 123 16.24 18.75 8.14
CA ALA A 123 14.83 18.41 8.08
C ALA A 123 14.64 17.00 8.66
N LEU A 124 13.74 16.85 9.62
CA LEU A 124 13.50 15.58 10.29
C LEU A 124 12.22 14.93 9.78
N ALA A 125 12.28 13.63 9.46
CA ALA A 125 11.11 12.82 9.12
C ALA A 125 10.31 12.51 10.39
N ASP A 126 11.02 12.19 11.48
CA ASP A 126 10.45 11.98 12.80
C ASP A 126 11.50 12.25 13.89
N LEU A 127 11.05 12.36 15.13
CA LEU A 127 11.85 12.58 16.32
C LEU A 127 11.33 11.72 17.47
N ALA A 128 12.25 11.15 18.25
CA ALA A 128 11.95 10.45 19.49
C ALA A 128 12.75 11.06 20.66
N VAL A 129 12.18 11.01 21.85
CA VAL A 129 12.78 11.52 23.08
C VAL A 129 13.06 10.35 24.02
N ARG A 130 14.28 10.27 24.53
CA ARG A 130 14.61 9.44 25.68
C ARG A 130 14.85 10.34 26.91
N PRO A 131 14.00 10.26 27.95
CA PRO A 131 14.21 11.02 29.18
C PRO A 131 15.55 10.70 29.85
N GLY A 132 16.12 11.70 30.51
CA GLY A 132 17.35 11.53 31.28
C GLY A 132 17.11 10.71 32.55
N GLN A 133 17.86 9.61 32.74
CA GLN A 133 17.78 8.80 33.94
C GLN A 133 18.59 9.43 35.08
N GLY A 134 17.99 9.59 36.27
CA GLY A 134 18.70 10.03 37.49
C GLY A 134 19.35 11.42 37.40
N GLY A 135 18.80 12.36 36.62
CA GLY A 135 19.39 13.67 36.36
C GLY A 135 20.42 13.69 35.22
N GLY A 136 20.54 12.59 34.47
CA GLY A 136 21.27 12.53 33.21
C GLY A 136 20.64 13.42 32.14
N ALA A 137 21.38 13.67 31.05
CA ALA A 137 20.86 14.49 29.97
C ALA A 137 19.77 13.77 29.17
N VAL A 138 18.81 14.53 28.64
CA VAL A 138 17.82 14.04 27.69
C VAL A 138 18.50 13.73 26.36
N LEU A 139 18.12 12.62 25.75
CA LEU A 139 18.57 12.26 24.40
C LEU A 139 17.42 12.47 23.41
N LEU A 140 17.75 13.07 22.27
CA LEU A 140 16.88 13.25 21.12
C LEU A 140 17.39 12.37 19.99
N VAL A 141 16.51 11.59 19.37
CA VAL A 141 16.85 10.72 18.25
C VAL A 141 16.04 11.16 17.04
N GLY A 142 16.71 11.59 15.97
CA GLY A 142 16.05 12.12 14.77
C GLY A 142 16.35 11.28 13.54
N ALA A 143 15.32 11.09 12.73
CA ALA A 143 15.43 10.54 11.38
C ALA A 143 15.56 11.72 10.41
N VAL A 144 16.66 11.79 9.65
CA VAL A 144 16.94 12.94 8.78
C VAL A 144 16.37 12.67 7.38
N LEU A 145 15.56 13.57 6.83
CA LEU A 145 14.87 13.37 5.54
C LEU A 145 15.82 13.26 4.33
N GLN A 146 16.91 14.04 4.34
CA GLN A 146 17.90 14.07 3.25
C GLN A 146 19.13 13.20 3.55
N GLY A 147 19.02 12.23 4.46
CA GLY A 147 20.09 11.32 4.82
C GLY A 147 19.58 9.92 5.15
N SER A 148 20.41 8.92 4.84
CA SER A 148 20.17 7.54 5.23
C SER A 148 20.49 7.36 6.72
N GLY A 149 19.46 7.10 7.53
CA GLY A 149 19.59 6.66 8.94
C GLY A 149 19.16 7.64 10.04
N ILE A 150 19.77 7.50 11.23
CA ILE A 150 19.37 8.19 12.47
C ILE A 150 20.54 8.95 13.10
N GLU A 151 20.25 10.08 13.72
CA GLU A 151 21.19 10.85 14.54
C GLU A 151 20.70 10.94 15.99
N VAL A 152 21.63 10.85 16.95
CA VAL A 152 21.37 10.97 18.38
C VAL A 152 22.06 12.21 18.92
N TRP A 153 21.30 13.07 19.59
CA TRP A 153 21.79 14.27 20.26
C TRP A 153 21.52 14.25 21.76
N GLN A 154 22.45 14.82 22.51
CA GLN A 154 22.27 15.14 23.92
C GLN A 154 21.80 16.59 24.06
N ALA A 155 20.66 16.79 24.71
CA ALA A 155 20.13 18.12 25.01
C ALA A 155 20.67 18.63 26.35
N GLY A 156 21.47 19.71 26.31
CA GLY A 156 21.96 20.41 27.50
C GLY A 156 21.07 21.57 27.92
N SER A 157 21.24 22.07 29.15
CA SER A 157 20.46 23.20 29.71
C SER A 157 20.62 24.54 28.97
N GLY A 158 21.60 24.66 28.07
CA GLY A 158 21.83 25.86 27.25
C GLY A 158 21.08 25.90 25.91
N GLY A 159 20.19 24.94 25.64
CA GLY A 159 19.44 24.87 24.37
C GLY A 159 20.31 24.56 23.16
N VAL A 160 21.45 23.89 23.36
CA VAL A 160 22.35 23.41 22.30
C VAL A 160 22.37 21.88 22.33
N LEU A 161 22.13 21.29 21.16
CA LEU A 161 22.13 19.85 20.92
C LEU A 161 23.53 19.42 20.51
N ARG A 162 24.11 18.50 21.27
CA ARG A 162 25.41 17.90 20.95
C ARG A 162 25.19 16.52 20.33
N ALA A 163 25.63 16.32 19.09
CA ALA A 163 25.60 15.00 18.47
C ALA A 163 26.50 14.03 19.27
N VAL A 164 25.99 12.82 19.54
CA VAL A 164 26.67 11.80 20.34
C VAL A 164 26.75 10.45 19.65
N ALA A 165 25.83 10.15 18.72
CA ALA A 165 25.89 8.96 17.87
C ALA A 165 25.10 9.17 16.57
N ALA A 166 25.31 8.29 15.60
CA ALA A 166 24.50 8.15 14.42
C ALA A 166 24.56 6.70 13.92
N ALA A 167 23.51 6.23 13.26
CA ALA A 167 23.55 5.02 12.43
C ALA A 167 23.32 5.47 10.98
N ARG A 168 24.20 5.02 10.08
CA ARG A 168 24.20 5.32 8.64
C ARG A 168 23.99 4.02 7.86
N ASP A 169 23.81 4.11 6.55
CA ASP A 169 23.71 2.96 5.64
C ASP A 169 22.49 2.06 5.88
N ILE A 170 21.41 2.66 6.37
CA ILE A 170 20.07 2.07 6.41
C ILE A 170 19.14 2.94 5.55
N GLY A 171 18.12 2.35 4.94
CA GLY A 171 17.15 3.07 4.13
C GLY A 171 16.50 4.27 4.86
N PRO A 172 15.75 5.12 4.12
CA PRO A 172 15.02 6.23 4.70
C PRO A 172 14.18 5.77 5.90
N ILE A 173 14.10 6.58 6.96
CA ILE A 173 13.32 6.25 8.15
C ILE A 173 12.04 7.10 8.19
N SER A 174 10.89 6.43 8.27
CA SER A 174 9.55 7.08 8.27
C SER A 174 9.02 7.39 9.68
N ALA A 175 9.42 6.59 10.68
CA ALA A 175 8.97 6.72 12.06
C ALA A 175 10.01 6.21 13.05
N LEU A 176 10.04 6.86 14.23
CA LEU A 176 10.92 6.54 15.34
C LEU A 176 10.14 6.36 16.65
N ALA A 177 10.67 5.50 17.51
CA ALA A 177 10.25 5.40 18.89
C ALA A 177 11.43 5.01 19.79
N VAL A 178 11.31 5.31 21.09
CA VAL A 178 12.25 4.83 22.11
C VAL A 178 11.47 3.97 23.09
N ALA A 179 11.95 2.75 23.33
CA ALA A 179 11.39 1.81 24.29
C ALA A 179 12.36 1.63 25.46
N GLU A 180 11.87 1.70 26.69
CA GLU A 180 12.62 1.28 27.89
C GLU A 180 12.23 -0.17 28.21
N LEU A 181 13.15 -1.10 27.92
CA LEU A 181 12.99 -2.54 28.08
C LEU A 181 13.81 -2.99 29.30
N GLY A 182 13.17 -3.05 30.47
CA GLY A 182 13.86 -3.30 31.74
C GLY A 182 14.83 -2.18 32.10
N ALA A 183 16.13 -2.46 32.08
CA ALA A 183 17.19 -1.47 32.34
C ALA A 183 17.84 -0.92 31.05
N GLN A 184 17.45 -1.43 29.87
CA GLN A 184 18.01 -1.06 28.58
C GLN A 184 17.03 -0.16 27.81
N GLY A 185 17.56 0.94 27.27
CA GLY A 185 16.82 1.74 26.29
C GLY A 185 17.08 1.18 24.90
N ARG A 186 16.05 1.16 24.03
CA ARG A 186 16.21 0.84 22.62
C ARG A 186 15.56 1.89 21.73
N VAL A 187 16.22 2.24 20.63
CA VAL A 187 15.66 3.03 19.54
C VAL A 187 15.06 2.07 18.54
N LEU A 188 13.82 2.30 18.14
CA LEU A 188 13.10 1.58 17.10
C LEU A 188 12.93 2.51 15.89
N ALA A 189 13.17 2.01 14.68
CA ALA A 189 13.05 2.79 13.45
C ALA A 189 12.40 1.98 12.33
N LEU A 190 11.38 2.55 11.68
CA LEU A 190 10.73 1.94 10.51
C LEU A 190 11.34 2.45 9.21
N SER A 191 11.70 1.52 8.32
CA SER A 191 12.17 1.80 6.98
C SER A 191 11.10 1.38 5.97
N PRO A 192 10.39 2.34 5.32
CA PRO A 192 9.36 2.01 4.34
C PRO A 192 9.94 1.45 3.05
N GLY A 193 11.17 1.81 2.67
CA GLY A 193 11.80 1.29 1.45
C GLY A 193 12.31 -0.14 1.58
N GLU A 194 12.56 -0.59 2.82
CA GLU A 194 13.05 -1.95 3.11
C GLU A 194 12.01 -2.79 3.83
N ASN A 195 10.79 -2.27 4.04
CA ASN A 195 9.70 -2.95 4.75
C ASN A 195 10.15 -3.58 6.08
N SER A 196 10.94 -2.81 6.85
CA SER A 196 11.70 -3.33 8.00
C SER A 196 11.54 -2.50 9.27
N LEU A 197 11.61 -3.17 10.42
CA LEU A 197 11.78 -2.55 11.74
C LEU A 197 13.18 -2.79 12.26
N TYR A 198 13.94 -1.72 12.46
CA TYR A 198 15.24 -1.76 13.12
C TYR A 198 15.13 -1.47 14.61
N SER A 199 16.06 -2.03 15.39
CA SER A 199 16.19 -1.74 16.81
C SER A 199 17.65 -1.67 17.25
N TRP A 200 18.08 -0.55 17.82
CA TRP A 200 19.41 -0.40 18.45
C TRP A 200 19.29 -0.28 19.96
N GLU A 201 20.20 -0.90 20.71
CA GLU A 201 20.42 -0.48 22.10
C GLU A 201 20.89 0.98 22.14
N ILE A 202 20.39 1.77 23.09
CA ILE A 202 20.87 3.12 23.34
C ILE A 202 21.33 3.26 24.79
N PHE A 203 22.61 3.57 24.97
CA PHE A 203 23.21 3.78 26.29
C PHE A 203 22.85 5.18 26.84
N PRO A 204 22.95 5.41 28.17
CA PRO A 204 22.74 6.74 28.75
C PRO A 204 23.67 7.84 28.20
N SER A 205 24.82 7.45 27.62
CA SER A 205 25.73 8.35 26.90
C SER A 205 25.19 8.82 25.54
N GLY A 206 24.15 8.15 25.02
CA GLY A 206 23.64 8.29 23.66
C GLY A 206 24.35 7.44 22.62
N ALA A 207 25.38 6.67 23.00
CA ALA A 207 25.99 5.69 22.10
C ALA A 207 24.97 4.61 21.72
N LEU A 208 25.02 4.19 20.44
CA LEU A 208 24.22 3.08 19.93
C LEU A 208 25.02 1.78 20.09
N GLY A 209 24.34 0.71 20.51
CA GLY A 209 24.88 -0.63 20.68
C GLY A 209 24.30 -1.62 19.67
N ASP A 210 24.02 -2.84 20.13
CA ASP A 210 23.59 -3.97 19.30
C ASP A 210 22.34 -3.63 18.47
N MET A 211 22.47 -3.83 17.15
CA MET A 211 21.41 -3.66 16.16
C MET A 211 20.68 -4.98 15.91
N ARG A 212 19.36 -4.92 15.78
CA ARG A 212 18.50 -6.01 15.32
C ARG A 212 17.55 -5.48 14.24
N GLN A 213 17.13 -6.35 13.34
CA GLN A 213 16.19 -6.03 12.28
C GLN A 213 15.10 -7.11 12.24
N LEU A 214 13.84 -6.71 12.04
CA LEU A 214 12.77 -7.58 11.60
C LEU A 214 12.40 -7.23 10.17
N ARG A 215 12.26 -8.26 9.33
CA ARG A 215 11.95 -8.18 7.90
C ARG A 215 10.82 -9.14 7.55
N VAL A 216 10.47 -9.22 6.28
CA VAL A 216 9.50 -10.18 5.73
C VAL A 216 9.80 -11.63 6.14
N TYR A 217 11.08 -12.05 6.14
CA TYR A 217 11.49 -13.40 6.55
C TYR A 217 11.22 -13.70 8.02
N ASP A 218 11.13 -12.68 8.86
CA ASP A 218 10.84 -12.81 10.29
C ASP A 218 9.33 -12.75 10.60
N GLY A 219 8.48 -12.78 9.57
CA GLY A 219 7.02 -12.72 9.69
C GLY A 219 6.42 -11.32 9.60
N LEU A 220 7.21 -10.29 9.29
CA LEU A 220 6.73 -8.90 9.16
C LEU A 220 6.31 -8.60 7.71
N PHE A 221 5.16 -9.16 7.29
CA PHE A 221 4.60 -8.97 5.95
C PHE A 221 3.90 -7.61 5.80
N LEU A 222 4.69 -6.54 5.72
CA LEU A 222 4.19 -5.18 5.52
C LEU A 222 4.73 -4.60 4.22
N ASP A 223 3.99 -3.65 3.67
CA ASP A 223 4.46 -2.82 2.58
C ASP A 223 4.25 -1.33 2.91
N THR A 224 5.32 -0.54 2.78
CA THR A 224 5.42 0.87 3.15
C THR A 224 5.04 1.19 4.62
N PRO A 225 5.64 0.53 5.64
CA PRO A 225 5.41 0.84 7.05
C PRO A 225 5.80 2.29 7.38
N SER A 226 4.89 3.03 8.00
CA SER A 226 5.05 4.49 8.14
C SER A 226 4.66 5.07 9.51
N LEU A 227 3.98 4.31 10.35
CA LEU A 227 3.54 4.71 11.68
C LEU A 227 4.06 3.73 12.72
N LEU A 228 4.63 4.24 13.82
CA LEU A 228 5.20 3.44 14.90
C LEU A 228 4.79 3.99 16.27
N GLU A 229 4.10 3.16 17.05
CA GLU A 229 3.80 3.43 18.46
C GLU A 229 4.46 2.36 19.34
N VAL A 230 4.97 2.77 20.51
CA VAL A 230 5.48 1.83 21.52
C VAL A 230 4.63 1.94 22.74
N THR A 231 4.12 0.80 23.20
CA THR A 231 3.26 0.72 24.37
C THR A 231 3.74 -0.37 25.32
N ARG A 232 3.29 -0.29 26.57
CA ARG A 232 3.55 -1.30 27.59
C ARG A 232 2.27 -1.67 28.29
N VAL A 233 1.88 -2.94 28.20
CA VAL A 233 0.68 -3.48 28.84
C VAL A 233 1.05 -4.71 29.66
N ALA A 234 0.58 -4.76 30.92
CA ALA A 234 0.91 -5.80 31.90
C ALA A 234 2.43 -6.13 32.00
N GLY A 235 3.29 -5.12 31.86
CA GLY A 235 4.74 -5.28 31.95
C GLY A 235 5.44 -5.69 30.65
N GLN A 236 4.71 -6.16 29.64
CA GLN A 236 5.21 -6.49 28.30
C GLN A 236 5.15 -5.26 27.39
N SER A 237 6.24 -5.01 26.65
CA SER A 237 6.32 -3.92 25.68
C SER A 237 5.99 -4.42 24.28
N TYR A 238 5.28 -3.60 23.51
CA TYR A 238 4.92 -3.88 22.12
C TYR A 238 5.22 -2.68 21.24
N ALA A 239 5.71 -2.93 20.04
CA ALA A 239 5.66 -1.97 18.94
C ALA A 239 4.41 -2.25 18.10
N LEU A 240 3.63 -1.20 17.83
CA LEU A 240 2.45 -1.21 16.99
C LEU A 240 2.78 -0.46 15.71
N ILE A 241 2.57 -1.09 14.57
CA ILE A 241 2.99 -0.57 13.26
C ILE A 241 1.77 -0.41 12.37
N GLY A 242 1.66 0.75 11.70
CA GLY A 242 0.71 0.98 10.62
C GLY A 242 1.43 1.13 9.28
N ALA A 243 0.90 0.49 8.24
CA ALA A 243 1.49 0.45 6.91
C ALA A 243 0.55 0.99 5.82
N GLY A 244 1.14 1.60 4.79
CA GLY A 244 0.41 2.17 3.65
C GLY A 244 -0.32 1.12 2.80
N SER A 245 0.01 -0.16 2.98
CA SER A 245 -0.70 -1.30 2.41
C SER A 245 -2.02 -1.67 3.10
N GLY A 246 -2.42 -0.93 4.15
CA GLY A 246 -3.66 -1.24 4.91
C GLY A 246 -3.48 -2.36 5.93
N HIS A 247 -2.29 -2.49 6.52
CA HIS A 247 -1.99 -3.52 7.51
C HIS A 247 -1.55 -2.91 8.84
N LEU A 248 -1.94 -3.56 9.93
CA LEU A 248 -1.46 -3.29 11.28
C LEU A 248 -0.64 -4.49 11.77
N ALA A 249 0.56 -4.25 12.28
CA ALA A 249 1.39 -5.28 12.90
C ALA A 249 1.62 -5.01 14.39
N VAL A 250 1.67 -6.09 15.17
CA VAL A 250 2.07 -6.07 16.57
C VAL A 250 3.36 -6.85 16.74
N VAL A 251 4.37 -6.20 17.31
CA VAL A 251 5.68 -6.80 17.59
C VAL A 251 5.93 -6.79 19.09
N ALA A 252 6.05 -7.97 19.70
CA ALA A 252 6.47 -8.10 21.09
C ALA A 252 7.96 -7.78 21.23
N LEU A 253 8.29 -6.96 22.23
CA LEU A 253 9.65 -6.54 22.55
C LEU A 253 10.11 -7.18 23.87
N ALA A 254 11.06 -8.11 23.80
CA ALA A 254 11.62 -8.77 24.97
C ALA A 254 12.57 -7.84 25.74
N ALA A 255 12.80 -8.10 27.03
CA ALA A 255 13.63 -7.25 27.89
C ALA A 255 15.09 -7.14 27.39
N GLU A 256 15.60 -8.18 26.76
CA GLU A 256 16.91 -8.29 26.14
C GLU A 256 16.98 -7.72 24.70
N GLY A 257 15.89 -7.12 24.22
CA GLY A 257 15.78 -6.52 22.89
C GLY A 257 15.37 -7.47 21.77
N GLY A 258 15.01 -8.72 22.08
CA GLY A 258 14.37 -9.62 21.11
C GLY A 258 13.08 -9.04 20.56
N MET A 259 12.80 -9.27 19.29
CA MET A 259 11.58 -8.82 18.62
C MET A 259 10.90 -10.02 17.97
N ARG A 260 9.57 -10.10 18.09
CA ARG A 260 8.78 -11.16 17.47
C ARG A 260 7.42 -10.60 17.05
N VAL A 261 7.02 -10.83 15.81
CA VAL A 261 5.67 -10.51 15.35
C VAL A 261 4.69 -11.41 16.10
N THR A 262 3.72 -10.81 16.79
CA THR A 262 2.66 -11.54 17.51
C THR A 262 1.34 -11.52 16.79
N ASP A 263 1.12 -10.51 15.94
CA ASP A 263 -0.08 -10.40 15.15
C ASP A 263 0.15 -9.49 13.93
N LEU A 264 -0.61 -9.76 12.89
CA LEU A 264 -0.64 -8.98 11.66
C LEU A 264 -2.05 -9.06 11.09
N VAL A 265 -2.72 -7.91 10.96
CA VAL A 265 -4.09 -7.83 10.48
C VAL A 265 -4.19 -6.90 9.29
N GLY A 266 -4.97 -7.31 8.29
CA GLY A 266 -5.32 -6.50 7.13
C GLY A 266 -6.65 -5.79 7.31
N ASP A 267 -6.82 -4.69 6.58
CA ASP A 267 -8.11 -4.01 6.47
C ASP A 267 -9.13 -4.87 5.71
N ASP A 268 -10.38 -4.82 6.13
CA ASP A 268 -11.51 -5.39 5.41
C ASP A 268 -12.74 -4.47 5.48
N LEU A 269 -13.89 -4.94 4.99
CA LEU A 269 -15.12 -4.14 4.92
C LEU A 269 -15.68 -3.72 6.29
N ASP A 270 -15.26 -4.39 7.37
CA ASP A 270 -15.70 -4.10 8.73
C ASP A 270 -14.76 -3.11 9.45
N THR A 271 -13.60 -2.79 8.87
CA THR A 271 -12.61 -1.86 9.39
C THR A 271 -12.53 -0.56 8.57
N ARG A 272 -11.72 0.40 9.03
CA ARG A 272 -11.53 1.74 8.41
C ARG A 272 -10.07 2.18 8.42
N PHE A 273 -9.16 1.26 8.12
CA PHE A 273 -7.73 1.53 8.15
C PHE A 273 -7.04 1.13 6.83
N ALA A 274 -7.76 1.19 5.71
CA ALA A 274 -7.19 1.01 4.38
C ALA A 274 -6.06 2.04 4.16
N GLY A 275 -4.84 1.57 3.86
CA GLY A 275 -3.66 2.43 3.79
C GLY A 275 -3.47 3.33 5.01
N VAL A 276 -3.29 2.73 6.18
CA VAL A 276 -3.21 3.37 7.51
C VAL A 276 -2.48 4.72 7.50
N THR A 277 -3.21 5.79 7.81
CA THR A 277 -2.70 7.17 7.83
C THR A 277 -2.62 7.77 9.22
N ALA A 278 -3.37 7.23 10.20
CA ALA A 278 -3.22 7.60 11.61
C ALA A 278 -3.31 6.39 12.54
N LEU A 279 -2.50 6.43 13.60
CA LEU A 279 -2.42 5.39 14.63
C LEU A 279 -2.16 6.02 16.00
N ALA A 280 -2.92 5.63 17.02
CA ALA A 280 -2.64 6.02 18.40
C ALA A 280 -3.08 4.94 19.40
N SER A 281 -2.37 4.82 20.52
CA SER A 281 -2.72 3.85 21.56
C SER A 281 -2.75 4.47 22.95
N LEU A 282 -3.60 3.93 23.84
CA LEU A 282 -3.66 4.33 25.24
C LEU A 282 -3.96 3.11 26.13
N THR A 283 -3.17 2.94 27.18
CA THR A 283 -3.48 1.96 28.22
C THR A 283 -4.38 2.59 29.28
N VAL A 284 -5.56 2.01 29.51
CA VAL A 284 -6.52 2.43 30.52
C VAL A 284 -6.73 1.28 31.51
N ASP A 285 -6.41 1.51 32.77
CA ASP A 285 -6.54 0.51 33.86
C ASP A 285 -5.92 -0.87 33.55
N GLY A 286 -4.85 -0.90 32.75
CA GLY A 286 -4.11 -2.12 32.43
C GLY A 286 -4.54 -2.82 31.14
N GLN A 287 -5.55 -2.32 30.42
CA GLN A 287 -5.93 -2.76 29.08
C GLN A 287 -5.52 -1.72 28.03
N LEU A 288 -5.07 -2.18 26.86
CA LEU A 288 -4.66 -1.31 25.76
C LEU A 288 -5.82 -1.08 24.80
N TYR A 289 -6.07 0.17 24.43
CA TYR A 289 -6.93 0.55 23.33
C TYR A 289 -6.08 1.16 22.21
N LEU A 290 -6.30 0.70 20.99
CA LEU A 290 -5.65 1.14 19.76
C LEU A 290 -6.71 1.75 18.84
N VAL A 291 -6.45 2.93 18.29
CA VAL A 291 -7.28 3.54 17.27
C VAL A 291 -6.45 3.67 16.00
N ALA A 292 -6.98 3.15 14.89
CA ALA A 292 -6.40 3.25 13.56
C ALA A 292 -7.38 3.95 12.62
N GLY A 293 -6.86 4.78 11.72
CA GLY A 293 -7.61 5.41 10.64
C GLY A 293 -6.85 5.31 9.32
N GLY A 294 -7.58 5.22 8.21
CA GLY A 294 -7.03 5.06 6.87
C GLY A 294 -7.73 5.94 5.83
N ARG A 295 -7.32 5.75 4.57
CA ARG A 295 -7.78 6.47 3.37
C ARG A 295 -9.22 6.16 2.97
N ASP A 296 -9.86 5.21 3.62
CA ASP A 296 -11.26 4.83 3.41
C ASP A 296 -12.23 5.50 4.40
N ASP A 297 -11.79 6.64 4.96
CA ASP A 297 -12.57 7.63 5.71
C ASP A 297 -13.31 7.08 6.93
N GLY A 298 -12.56 6.94 8.03
CA GLY A 298 -13.12 6.53 9.31
C GLY A 298 -12.07 6.08 10.32
N LEU A 299 -12.52 5.41 11.37
CA LEU A 299 -11.68 4.84 12.42
C LEU A 299 -12.12 3.43 12.80
N SER A 300 -11.15 2.60 13.15
CA SER A 300 -11.35 1.36 13.89
C SER A 300 -10.75 1.47 15.29
N LEU A 301 -11.52 1.05 16.29
CA LEU A 301 -11.11 0.87 17.67
C LEU A 301 -10.82 -0.61 17.91
N LEU A 302 -9.62 -0.91 18.39
CA LEU A 302 -9.13 -2.23 18.71
C LEU A 302 -8.61 -2.29 20.15
N THR A 303 -8.46 -3.51 20.68
CA THR A 303 -7.75 -3.79 21.94
C THR A 303 -6.66 -4.83 21.73
N LEU A 304 -5.67 -4.86 22.63
CA LEU A 304 -4.60 -5.87 22.60
C LEU A 304 -4.79 -6.92 23.70
N LEU A 305 -5.17 -8.12 23.26
CA LEU A 305 -5.38 -9.28 24.10
C LEU A 305 -4.07 -9.76 24.77
N PRO A 306 -4.16 -10.51 25.87
CA PRO A 306 -3.05 -11.35 26.34
C PRO A 306 -2.44 -12.15 25.17
N GLY A 307 -1.11 -12.23 25.09
CA GLY A 307 -0.41 -12.85 23.96
C GLY A 307 -0.04 -11.92 22.80
N GLY A 308 -0.66 -10.74 22.69
CA GLY A 308 -0.31 -9.75 21.68
C GLY A 308 -1.13 -9.81 20.39
N ARG A 309 -2.32 -10.40 20.46
CA ARG A 309 -3.32 -10.43 19.38
C ARG A 309 -4.26 -9.22 19.47
N LEU A 310 -4.57 -8.60 18.33
CA LEU A 310 -5.54 -7.52 18.23
C LEU A 310 -6.96 -8.10 18.19
N LEU A 311 -7.88 -7.39 18.81
CA LEU A 311 -9.32 -7.64 18.72
C LEU A 311 -10.02 -6.33 18.35
N HIS A 312 -10.91 -6.37 17.38
CA HIS A 312 -11.77 -5.27 16.98
C HIS A 312 -12.91 -5.07 17.98
N LEU A 313 -13.15 -3.80 18.32
CA LEU A 313 -14.21 -3.39 19.25
C LEU A 313 -15.29 -2.57 18.55
N ALA A 314 -14.90 -1.65 17.67
CA ALA A 314 -15.85 -0.79 16.97
C ALA A 314 -15.24 -0.18 15.71
N THR A 315 -16.12 0.15 14.77
CA THR A 315 -15.80 0.95 13.58
C THR A 315 -16.71 2.17 13.51
N LEU A 316 -16.18 3.29 13.04
CA LEU A 316 -16.93 4.51 12.76
C LEU A 316 -16.49 5.06 11.39
N ALA A 317 -17.40 5.08 10.43
CA ALA A 317 -17.18 5.76 9.15
C ALA A 317 -17.35 7.28 9.30
N ASP A 318 -16.69 8.04 8.44
CA ASP A 318 -16.86 9.49 8.38
C ASP A 318 -18.27 9.90 7.92
N ASP A 319 -18.70 11.10 8.34
CA ASP A 319 -19.90 11.75 7.83
C ASP A 319 -19.73 13.28 7.80
N ALA A 320 -20.70 14.00 7.25
CA ALA A 320 -20.62 15.45 7.10
C ALA A 320 -20.55 16.24 8.43
N GLY A 321 -20.86 15.62 9.57
CA GLY A 321 -20.73 16.18 10.91
C GLY A 321 -19.36 15.98 11.53
N MET A 322 -18.51 15.13 10.94
CA MET A 322 -17.20 14.76 11.43
C MET A 322 -16.08 15.19 10.46
N ALA A 323 -14.87 15.17 10.99
CA ALA A 323 -13.62 15.40 10.28
C ALA A 323 -12.77 14.13 10.41
N LEU A 324 -13.25 13.04 9.80
CA LEU A 324 -12.57 11.74 9.74
C LEU A 324 -12.19 11.33 8.32
N SER A 325 -12.37 12.20 7.32
CA SER A 325 -11.85 11.93 5.98
C SER A 325 -10.32 11.92 6.03
N ASP A 326 -9.70 10.88 5.47
CA ASP A 326 -8.25 10.59 5.51
C ASP A 326 -7.57 11.08 6.81
N PRO A 327 -7.82 10.41 7.96
CA PRO A 327 -7.34 10.88 9.27
C PRO A 327 -5.82 11.09 9.27
N ALA A 328 -5.41 12.34 9.50
CA ALA A 328 -4.00 12.74 9.43
C ALA A 328 -3.28 12.65 10.78
N ALA A 329 -4.02 12.73 11.89
CA ALA A 329 -3.44 12.63 13.24
C ALA A 329 -4.47 12.20 14.29
N LEU A 330 -4.00 11.48 15.30
CA LEU A 330 -4.79 11.02 16.44
C LEU A 330 -4.15 11.43 17.77
N ALA A 331 -4.98 11.73 18.76
CA ALA A 331 -4.57 11.79 20.15
C ALA A 331 -5.64 11.17 21.04
N LEU A 332 -5.21 10.38 22.02
CA LEU A 332 -6.09 9.67 22.94
C LEU A 332 -5.93 10.21 24.36
N ALA A 333 -7.03 10.26 25.09
CA ALA A 333 -7.03 10.57 26.52
C ALA A 333 -8.06 9.76 27.28
N ARG A 334 -7.76 9.48 28.54
CA ARG A 334 -8.73 8.89 29.45
C ARG A 334 -9.63 9.97 30.04
N SER A 335 -10.92 9.68 30.14
CA SER A 335 -11.84 10.43 31.02
C SER A 335 -12.59 9.48 31.96
N GLY A 336 -13.08 10.03 33.08
CA GLY A 336 -13.82 9.26 34.08
C GLY A 336 -13.01 8.18 34.82
N ARG A 337 -13.71 7.42 35.67
CA ARG A 337 -13.16 6.35 36.51
C ARG A 337 -14.22 5.32 36.90
N GLY A 338 -13.79 4.09 37.22
CA GLY A 338 -14.71 3.00 37.55
C GLY A 338 -15.73 2.80 36.43
N ALA A 339 -17.01 2.64 36.76
CA ALA A 339 -18.08 2.43 35.79
C ALA A 339 -18.30 3.59 34.78
N GLY A 340 -17.72 4.77 35.01
CA GLY A 340 -17.80 5.90 34.07
C GLY A 340 -16.50 6.13 33.29
N THR A 341 -15.61 5.14 33.18
CA THR A 341 -14.36 5.26 32.43
C THR A 341 -14.67 5.32 30.94
N ALA A 342 -14.03 6.25 30.24
CA ALA A 342 -14.18 6.45 28.80
C ALA A 342 -12.83 6.79 28.14
N LEU A 343 -12.77 6.52 26.85
CA LEU A 343 -11.71 6.93 25.94
C LEU A 343 -12.19 8.14 25.15
N GLU A 344 -11.49 9.26 25.29
CA GLU A 344 -11.64 10.43 24.42
C GLU A 344 -10.68 10.28 23.24
N VAL A 345 -11.19 10.37 22.01
CA VAL A 345 -10.47 10.20 20.75
C VAL A 345 -10.52 11.53 19.99
N TYR A 346 -9.38 12.19 19.89
CA TYR A 346 -9.23 13.41 19.10
C TYR A 346 -8.64 13.04 17.74
N VAL A 347 -9.29 13.48 16.66
CA VAL A 347 -8.92 13.12 15.29
C VAL A 347 -8.82 14.37 14.46
N ALA A 348 -7.72 14.54 13.73
CA ALA A 348 -7.63 15.57 12.70
C ALA A 348 -7.88 14.95 11.33
N GLY A 349 -8.90 15.42 10.63
CA GLY A 349 -9.22 14.99 9.26
C GLY A 349 -8.36 15.72 8.23
N GLY A 350 -7.99 14.99 7.17
CA GLY A 350 -7.34 15.53 5.99
C GLY A 350 -8.25 16.49 5.22
N TRP A 351 -7.65 17.36 4.40
CA TRP A 351 -8.39 18.15 3.43
C TRP A 351 -8.44 17.36 2.12
N PRO A 352 -9.58 16.76 1.72
CA PRO A 352 -9.71 16.26 0.35
C PRO A 352 -9.59 17.41 -0.64
N GLU A 353 -9.03 17.15 -1.84
CA GLU A 353 -9.07 18.09 -2.95
C GLU A 353 -10.55 18.29 -3.38
N GLY A 354 -11.23 19.28 -2.79
CA GLY A 354 -12.66 19.50 -2.94
C GLY A 354 -13.14 20.85 -2.39
N PRO A 355 -14.44 21.19 -2.51
CA PRO A 355 -14.93 22.51 -2.09
C PRO A 355 -14.66 22.78 -0.60
N PRO A 356 -14.36 24.03 -0.22
CA PRO A 356 -13.94 24.37 1.14
C PRO A 356 -15.03 24.07 2.17
N GLY A 357 -14.85 22.99 2.94
CA GLY A 357 -15.76 22.63 4.04
C GLY A 357 -15.99 21.14 4.29
N ALA A 358 -15.54 20.22 3.44
CA ALA A 358 -15.60 18.78 3.71
C ALA A 358 -14.22 18.27 4.19
N GLY A 359 -14.18 17.48 5.27
CA GLY A 359 -12.99 16.74 5.75
C GLY A 359 -12.05 17.46 6.73
N GLY A 360 -11.75 18.74 6.53
CA GLY A 360 -10.74 19.44 7.34
C GLY A 360 -11.22 19.95 8.72
N GLY A 361 -10.60 19.48 9.81
CA GLY A 361 -10.90 19.93 11.17
C GLY A 361 -10.36 19.00 12.26
N ILE A 362 -10.85 19.17 13.49
CA ILE A 362 -10.63 18.21 14.59
C ILE A 362 -11.98 17.73 15.10
N SER A 363 -12.17 16.41 15.15
CA SER A 363 -13.31 15.75 15.80
C SER A 363 -12.92 15.25 17.18
N LEU A 364 -13.84 15.36 18.14
CA LEU A 364 -13.80 14.66 19.41
C LEU A 364 -14.85 13.55 19.37
N LEU A 365 -14.38 12.32 19.51
CA LEU A 365 -15.21 11.14 19.72
C LEU A 365 -15.00 10.60 21.12
N ARG A 366 -15.97 9.82 21.60
CA ARG A 366 -15.92 9.19 22.92
C ARG A 366 -16.39 7.76 22.85
N ALA A 367 -15.61 6.84 23.42
CA ALA A 367 -16.01 5.48 23.68
C ALA A 367 -16.19 5.26 25.18
N GLU A 368 -17.39 4.92 25.61
CA GLU A 368 -17.65 4.50 26.98
C GLU A 368 -17.08 3.09 27.16
N LEU A 369 -16.10 2.96 28.04
CA LEU A 369 -15.43 1.69 28.32
C LEU A 369 -16.02 0.98 29.54
N GLY A 370 -16.88 1.66 30.30
CA GLY A 370 -17.46 1.10 31.53
C GLY A 370 -16.40 0.88 32.61
N GLN A 371 -16.64 -0.08 33.49
CA GLN A 371 -15.65 -0.47 34.50
C GLN A 371 -14.66 -1.44 33.85
N ILE A 372 -13.37 -1.08 33.82
CA ILE A 372 -12.33 -2.00 33.33
C ILE A 372 -12.08 -3.09 34.36
N GLY A 373 -12.06 -4.34 33.89
CA GLY A 373 -11.83 -5.53 34.68
C GLY A 373 -10.37 -6.00 34.67
N ALA A 374 -10.17 -7.24 35.09
CA ALA A 374 -8.92 -7.97 35.08
C ALA A 374 -8.39 -8.17 33.65
N ARG A 375 -7.06 -8.19 33.52
CA ARG A 375 -6.36 -8.66 32.31
C ARG A 375 -5.37 -9.74 32.71
N LEU A 376 -5.63 -10.99 32.31
CA LEU A 376 -4.91 -12.15 32.81
C LEU A 376 -4.54 -13.13 31.70
N GLN A 377 -3.39 -13.77 31.86
CA GLN A 377 -3.01 -15.01 31.19
C GLN A 377 -2.87 -16.05 32.31
N LEU A 378 -3.71 -17.08 32.30
CA LEU A 378 -3.61 -18.19 33.24
C LEU A 378 -2.50 -19.17 32.82
N GLY A 379 -2.32 -20.25 33.58
CA GLY A 379 -1.13 -21.07 33.56
C GLY A 379 -1.15 -22.17 32.51
N ALA A 380 -0.26 -23.14 32.72
CA ALA A 380 -0.43 -24.47 32.16
C ALA A 380 -1.06 -25.36 33.24
N GLY A 381 -2.23 -25.91 32.98
CA GLY A 381 -3.02 -26.72 33.90
C GLY A 381 -4.52 -26.56 33.62
N ALA A 382 -5.35 -27.36 34.33
CA ALA A 382 -6.79 -27.14 34.33
C ALA A 382 -7.12 -26.06 35.36
N ASP A 383 -7.30 -24.82 34.90
CA ASP A 383 -7.55 -23.65 35.71
C ASP A 383 -9.07 -23.34 35.80
N ILE A 384 -9.47 -22.77 36.94
CA ILE A 384 -10.83 -22.27 37.13
C ILE A 384 -10.73 -20.80 37.48
N TRP A 385 -11.26 -19.96 36.59
CA TRP A 385 -11.32 -18.53 36.80
C TRP A 385 -12.77 -18.03 36.84
N GLN A 386 -13.01 -17.11 37.76
CA GLN A 386 -14.31 -16.46 37.97
C GLN A 386 -14.05 -14.97 38.07
N GLY A 387 -14.47 -14.25 37.04
CA GLY A 387 -14.54 -12.81 36.99
C GLY A 387 -15.69 -12.23 37.80
N GLY A 388 -15.74 -10.91 37.79
CA GLY A 388 -16.51 -10.11 38.73
C GLY A 388 -17.40 -9.09 38.04
N VAL A 389 -17.23 -7.83 38.42
CA VAL A 389 -17.84 -6.70 37.73
C VAL A 389 -16.75 -5.98 36.95
N GLY A 390 -17.03 -5.65 35.69
CA GLY A 390 -16.14 -4.93 34.79
C GLY A 390 -15.75 -5.79 33.61
N ASN A 391 -15.24 -5.14 32.56
CA ASN A 391 -14.89 -5.74 31.29
C ASN A 391 -13.53 -6.44 31.42
N ASP A 392 -13.54 -7.75 31.62
CA ASP A 392 -12.38 -8.60 31.83
C ASP A 392 -11.76 -9.06 30.48
N GLN A 393 -10.44 -9.30 30.43
CA GLN A 393 -9.72 -9.93 29.32
C GLN A 393 -8.89 -11.10 29.85
N VAL A 394 -9.34 -12.33 29.64
CA VAL A 394 -8.73 -13.51 30.26
C VAL A 394 -8.44 -14.58 29.23
N ALA A 395 -7.20 -15.08 29.24
CA ALA A 395 -6.79 -16.25 28.49
C ALA A 395 -6.55 -17.45 29.42
N GLY A 396 -7.16 -18.60 29.12
CA GLY A 396 -7.04 -19.85 29.88
C GLY A 396 -5.63 -20.44 29.83
N GLY A 397 -4.96 -20.32 28.68
CA GLY A 397 -3.62 -20.88 28.55
C GLY A 397 -3.74 -22.34 28.15
N ALA A 398 -2.92 -23.24 28.68
CA ALA A 398 -2.94 -24.63 28.22
C ALA A 398 -3.54 -25.56 29.29
N GLY A 399 -4.50 -26.40 28.92
CA GLY A 399 -5.17 -27.35 29.81
C GLY A 399 -6.69 -27.26 29.68
N ASP A 400 -7.43 -28.05 30.47
CA ASP A 400 -8.91 -28.03 30.43
C ASP A 400 -9.44 -26.96 31.39
N ASP A 401 -9.64 -25.75 30.90
CA ASP A 401 -9.97 -24.56 31.67
C ASP A 401 -11.48 -24.33 31.83
N THR A 402 -11.85 -23.60 32.88
CA THR A 402 -13.21 -23.08 33.07
C THR A 402 -13.15 -21.58 33.35
N LEU A 403 -13.54 -20.77 32.37
CA LEU A 403 -13.54 -19.32 32.42
C LEU A 403 -14.97 -18.79 32.56
N ARG A 404 -15.18 -17.90 33.54
CA ARG A 404 -16.49 -17.27 33.79
C ARG A 404 -16.32 -15.76 33.89
N GLY A 405 -16.77 -15.00 32.89
CA GLY A 405 -16.63 -13.54 32.80
C GLY A 405 -17.33 -12.81 33.95
N GLY A 406 -18.63 -12.99 34.07
CA GLY A 406 -19.41 -12.39 35.15
C GLY A 406 -20.30 -11.27 34.65
N ALA A 407 -20.06 -10.04 35.07
CA ALA A 407 -20.84 -8.88 34.60
C ALA A 407 -19.91 -7.84 34.00
N GLY A 408 -20.19 -7.42 32.77
CA GLY A 408 -19.26 -6.60 31.98
C GLY A 408 -19.24 -7.12 30.55
N ASP A 409 -18.64 -6.36 29.64
CA ASP A 409 -18.32 -6.86 28.30
C ASP A 409 -16.97 -7.59 28.37
N ASP A 410 -16.98 -8.91 28.52
CA ASP A 410 -15.80 -9.72 28.79
C ASP A 410 -15.21 -10.33 27.50
N VAL A 411 -13.89 -10.48 27.46
CA VAL A 411 -13.19 -11.23 26.41
C VAL A 411 -12.55 -12.48 27.03
N LEU A 412 -13.04 -13.65 26.64
CA LEU A 412 -12.58 -14.94 27.12
C LEU A 412 -11.88 -15.68 25.98
N ILE A 413 -10.59 -15.96 26.16
CA ILE A 413 -9.76 -16.71 25.22
C ILE A 413 -9.52 -18.08 25.84
N ASP A 414 -9.85 -19.14 25.13
CA ASP A 414 -9.69 -20.53 25.60
C ASP A 414 -8.21 -20.88 25.81
N GLY A 415 -7.45 -20.97 24.72
CA GLY A 415 -6.14 -21.62 24.66
C GLY A 415 -6.26 -23.11 24.34
N PRO A 416 -5.15 -23.89 24.36
CA PRO A 416 -5.21 -25.31 24.02
C PRO A 416 -5.80 -26.18 25.15
N GLY A 417 -6.68 -27.12 24.82
CA GLY A 417 -7.31 -28.03 25.77
C GLY A 417 -8.82 -28.13 25.58
N ARG A 418 -9.54 -28.69 26.56
CA ARG A 418 -11.02 -28.72 26.50
C ARG A 418 -11.63 -27.71 27.44
N ASP A 419 -12.01 -26.59 26.87
CA ASP A 419 -12.36 -25.42 27.65
C ASP A 419 -13.86 -25.21 27.80
N ARG A 420 -14.23 -24.59 28.92
CA ARG A 420 -15.61 -24.20 29.23
C ARG A 420 -15.67 -22.72 29.51
N LEU A 421 -16.38 -22.01 28.64
CA LEU A 421 -16.53 -20.56 28.69
C LEU A 421 -17.96 -20.20 29.07
N HIS A 422 -18.08 -19.21 29.96
CA HIS A 422 -19.35 -18.63 30.39
C HIS A 422 -19.19 -17.10 30.42
N GLY A 423 -19.88 -16.39 29.55
CA GLY A 423 -19.76 -14.93 29.43
C GLY A 423 -20.38 -14.24 30.63
N GLY A 424 -21.66 -14.50 30.87
CA GLY A 424 -22.44 -13.89 31.93
C GLY A 424 -23.33 -12.78 31.39
N ALA A 425 -23.23 -11.59 31.98
CA ALA A 425 -24.09 -10.45 31.65
C ALA A 425 -23.27 -9.33 31.00
N GLY A 426 -23.57 -9.03 29.75
CA GLY A 426 -22.89 -8.02 28.94
C GLY A 426 -22.86 -8.48 27.49
N ALA A 427 -22.09 -7.79 26.65
CA ALA A 427 -21.78 -8.29 25.32
C ALA A 427 -20.37 -8.88 25.33
N ASP A 428 -20.31 -10.20 25.38
CA ASP A 428 -19.07 -10.94 25.60
C ASP A 428 -18.46 -11.43 24.27
N VAL A 429 -17.15 -11.64 24.25
CA VAL A 429 -16.42 -12.22 23.12
C VAL A 429 -15.72 -13.50 23.55
N PHE A 430 -16.04 -14.57 22.85
CA PHE A 430 -15.37 -15.86 22.99
C PHE A 430 -14.36 -16.05 21.87
N VAL A 431 -13.07 -15.95 22.17
CA VAL A 431 -11.98 -16.16 21.20
C VAL A 431 -11.56 -17.62 21.27
N ILE A 432 -11.82 -18.36 20.18
CA ILE A 432 -11.67 -19.82 20.15
C ILE A 432 -10.44 -20.22 19.34
N GLY A 433 -9.59 -21.06 19.93
CA GLY A 433 -8.40 -21.64 19.31
C GLY A 433 -8.74 -22.74 18.30
N GLY A 434 -7.81 -23.01 17.38
CA GLY A 434 -7.86 -24.17 16.49
C GLY A 434 -6.81 -25.21 16.89
N ASP A 435 -7.14 -26.12 17.80
CA ASP A 435 -6.22 -27.13 18.33
C ASP A 435 -6.71 -28.59 18.19
N GLY A 436 -7.91 -28.78 17.62
CA GLY A 436 -8.56 -30.06 17.41
C GLY A 436 -9.35 -30.60 18.60
N GLU A 437 -9.40 -29.89 19.73
CA GLU A 437 -10.17 -30.28 20.90
C GLU A 437 -11.62 -29.77 20.84
N LEU A 438 -12.40 -30.08 21.87
CA LEU A 438 -13.84 -29.76 21.94
C LEU A 438 -14.09 -28.76 23.05
N ASP A 439 -14.28 -27.51 22.65
CA ASP A 439 -14.62 -26.41 23.55
C ASP A 439 -16.11 -26.18 23.65
N ARG A 440 -16.50 -25.48 24.71
CA ARG A 440 -17.89 -25.24 25.02
C ARG A 440 -18.15 -23.84 25.57
N ILE A 441 -19.10 -23.15 24.93
CA ILE A 441 -19.73 -21.94 25.45
C ILE A 441 -21.07 -22.32 26.08
N ASP A 442 -21.30 -21.91 27.33
CA ASP A 442 -22.43 -22.37 28.14
C ASP A 442 -23.69 -21.48 28.10
N ASP A 443 -23.58 -20.22 27.66
CA ASP A 443 -24.63 -19.19 27.76
C ASP A 443 -24.62 -18.14 26.65
N PHE A 444 -24.24 -18.49 25.42
CA PHE A 444 -24.20 -17.55 24.30
C PHE A 444 -25.55 -16.84 24.05
N GLU A 445 -25.55 -15.51 23.96
CA GLU A 445 -26.70 -14.68 23.62
C GLU A 445 -26.57 -14.11 22.18
N PRO A 446 -27.31 -14.64 21.19
CA PRO A 446 -27.23 -14.18 19.80
C PRO A 446 -27.58 -12.69 19.64
N GLY A 447 -26.79 -11.97 18.83
CA GLY A 447 -26.93 -10.53 18.60
C GLY A 447 -26.47 -9.65 19.76
N VAL A 448 -25.93 -10.25 20.82
CA VAL A 448 -25.30 -9.57 21.97
C VAL A 448 -23.85 -10.02 22.07
N ASP A 449 -23.61 -11.33 22.15
CA ASP A 449 -22.29 -11.94 22.22
C ASP A 449 -21.70 -12.19 20.84
N ARG A 450 -20.37 -12.28 20.79
CA ARG A 450 -19.59 -12.62 19.59
C ARG A 450 -18.69 -13.82 19.87
N ILE A 451 -18.42 -14.60 18.84
CA ILE A 451 -17.47 -15.71 18.86
C ILE A 451 -16.43 -15.40 17.78
N ASP A 452 -15.15 -15.41 18.11
CA ASP A 452 -14.10 -15.28 17.12
C ASP A 452 -13.50 -16.66 16.82
N LEU A 453 -13.85 -17.20 15.65
CA LEU A 453 -13.38 -18.51 15.15
C LEU A 453 -12.21 -18.38 14.16
N SER A 454 -11.63 -17.19 14.00
CA SER A 454 -10.63 -16.94 12.95
C SER A 454 -9.33 -17.76 13.11
N ALA A 455 -9.05 -18.30 14.31
CA ALA A 455 -7.95 -19.23 14.54
C ALA A 455 -8.25 -20.70 14.13
N MET A 456 -9.52 -21.06 13.93
CA MET A 456 -9.94 -22.40 13.49
C MET A 456 -9.91 -22.57 11.96
N GLY A 457 -9.78 -21.47 11.22
CA GLY A 457 -9.64 -21.49 9.76
C GLY A 457 -10.24 -20.27 9.07
N ARG A 458 -9.95 -20.13 7.76
CA ARG A 458 -10.49 -19.04 6.93
C ARG A 458 -11.85 -19.41 6.33
N PHE A 459 -12.86 -18.58 6.57
CA PHE A 459 -14.20 -18.69 6.00
C PHE A 459 -14.82 -17.30 5.78
N TYR A 460 -15.50 -17.11 4.66
CA TYR A 460 -16.04 -15.79 4.27
C TYR A 460 -17.55 -15.67 4.45
N THR A 461 -18.24 -16.78 4.73
CA THR A 461 -19.70 -16.79 4.91
C THR A 461 -20.09 -17.79 5.99
N VAL A 462 -21.20 -17.54 6.67
CA VAL A 462 -21.79 -18.50 7.61
C VAL A 462 -22.12 -19.84 6.93
N ALA A 463 -22.46 -19.82 5.63
CA ALA A 463 -22.75 -21.02 4.84
C ALA A 463 -21.53 -21.93 4.64
N ALA A 464 -20.30 -21.42 4.79
CA ALA A 464 -19.08 -22.23 4.76
C ALA A 464 -18.88 -23.05 6.06
N LEU A 465 -19.61 -22.72 7.13
CA LEU A 465 -19.54 -23.38 8.42
C LEU A 465 -20.55 -24.52 8.49
N THR A 466 -20.18 -25.62 9.15
CA THR A 466 -21.14 -26.68 9.48
C THR A 466 -21.78 -26.37 10.83
N ILE A 467 -22.94 -25.70 10.81
CA ILE A 467 -23.73 -25.39 12.01
C ILE A 467 -24.86 -26.42 12.16
N THR A 468 -24.77 -27.27 13.18
CA THR A 468 -25.78 -28.30 13.49
C THR A 468 -26.56 -27.91 14.73
N PRO A 469 -27.87 -27.59 14.63
CA PRO A 469 -28.69 -27.30 15.79
C PRO A 469 -28.73 -28.45 16.80
N SER A 470 -28.77 -28.09 18.07
CA SER A 470 -29.04 -28.98 19.20
C SER A 470 -30.28 -28.52 19.96
N SER A 471 -30.75 -29.29 20.94
CA SER A 471 -31.95 -28.91 21.71
C SER A 471 -31.81 -27.61 22.52
N THR A 472 -30.59 -27.15 22.79
CA THR A 472 -30.31 -25.96 23.62
C THR A 472 -29.25 -25.04 23.03
N GLY A 473 -28.98 -25.13 21.73
CA GLY A 473 -27.93 -24.35 21.06
C GLY A 473 -27.52 -24.96 19.73
N ALA A 474 -26.23 -24.99 19.41
CA ALA A 474 -25.68 -25.59 18.19
C ALA A 474 -24.31 -26.23 18.40
N ARG A 475 -23.86 -26.99 17.41
CA ARG A 475 -22.44 -27.31 17.20
C ARG A 475 -21.96 -26.60 15.95
N ILE A 476 -20.84 -25.91 16.05
CA ILE A 476 -20.18 -25.25 14.93
C ILE A 476 -18.91 -26.03 14.61
N LYS A 477 -18.72 -26.41 13.35
CA LYS A 477 -17.56 -27.18 12.91
C LYS A 477 -16.86 -26.52 11.72
N ILE A 478 -15.54 -26.44 11.80
CA ILE A 478 -14.60 -25.95 10.78
C ILE A 478 -13.46 -26.95 10.68
N GLY A 479 -13.20 -27.51 9.50
CA GLY A 479 -12.13 -28.51 9.35
C GLY A 479 -12.26 -29.70 10.32
N GLY A 480 -11.27 -29.88 11.19
CA GLY A 480 -11.24 -30.89 12.25
C GLY A 480 -11.92 -30.44 13.56
N ASP A 481 -11.98 -29.13 13.79
CA ASP A 481 -12.34 -28.50 15.05
C ASP A 481 -13.85 -28.36 15.24
N VAL A 482 -14.33 -28.49 16.48
CA VAL A 482 -15.76 -28.45 16.81
C VAL A 482 -15.97 -27.65 18.08
N LEU A 483 -16.76 -26.58 17.98
CA LEU A 483 -17.24 -25.81 19.12
C LEU A 483 -18.67 -26.22 19.49
N GLN A 484 -18.93 -26.44 20.78
CA GLN A 484 -20.28 -26.62 21.31
C GLN A 484 -20.81 -25.30 21.89
N VAL A 485 -21.89 -24.78 21.33
CA VAL A 485 -22.53 -23.54 21.80
C VAL A 485 -23.87 -23.85 22.43
N ARG A 486 -24.08 -23.44 23.68
CA ARG A 486 -25.40 -23.43 24.33
C ARG A 486 -25.90 -22.01 24.40
N SER A 487 -27.17 -21.80 24.08
CA SER A 487 -27.77 -20.46 24.17
C SER A 487 -28.16 -20.13 25.62
N ALA A 488 -28.05 -18.85 25.99
CA ALA A 488 -28.54 -18.33 27.27
C ALA A 488 -30.02 -18.69 27.51
N ALA A 489 -30.83 -18.60 26.45
CA ALA A 489 -32.26 -18.92 26.48
C ALA A 489 -32.57 -20.43 26.55
N GLY A 490 -31.56 -21.29 26.37
CA GLY A 490 -31.74 -22.75 26.33
C GLY A 490 -32.51 -23.24 25.11
N THR A 491 -32.57 -22.44 24.03
CA THR A 491 -33.22 -22.74 22.76
C THR A 491 -32.22 -23.21 21.70
N PRO A 492 -32.63 -24.00 20.69
CA PRO A 492 -31.80 -24.32 19.54
C PRO A 492 -31.25 -23.07 18.83
N LEU A 493 -30.02 -23.16 18.33
CA LEU A 493 -29.40 -22.18 17.44
C LEU A 493 -29.20 -22.80 16.06
N SER A 494 -29.34 -21.98 15.03
CA SER A 494 -29.22 -22.30 13.63
C SER A 494 -28.28 -21.31 12.95
N ALA A 495 -27.94 -21.55 11.68
CA ALA A 495 -27.12 -20.62 10.91
C ALA A 495 -27.74 -19.22 10.77
N ALA A 496 -29.06 -19.07 10.92
CA ALA A 496 -29.72 -17.76 10.84
C ALA A 496 -29.60 -16.93 12.12
N ASP A 497 -29.10 -17.52 13.20
CA ASP A 497 -28.89 -16.84 14.49
C ASP A 497 -27.48 -16.22 14.59
N PHE A 498 -26.70 -16.25 13.50
CA PHE A 498 -25.34 -15.70 13.43
C PHE A 498 -25.17 -14.85 12.19
N ASP A 499 -24.55 -13.68 12.34
CA ASP A 499 -23.94 -12.95 11.23
C ASP A 499 -22.44 -13.27 11.14
N ILE A 500 -21.82 -13.03 9.98
CA ILE A 500 -20.41 -13.36 9.77
C ILE A 500 -19.48 -12.59 10.73
N GLY A 501 -19.79 -11.33 11.04
CA GLY A 501 -19.03 -10.50 11.99
C GLY A 501 -19.20 -10.93 13.45
N ASP A 502 -20.19 -11.76 13.76
CA ASP A 502 -20.39 -12.38 15.07
C ASP A 502 -19.57 -13.66 15.22
N LEU A 503 -19.05 -14.23 14.12
CA LEU A 503 -18.28 -15.49 14.10
C LEU A 503 -16.80 -15.29 13.76
N ARG A 504 -16.43 -14.09 13.32
CA ARG A 504 -15.07 -13.73 12.89
C ARG A 504 -14.84 -12.26 13.23
N ASP A 505 -13.75 -11.99 13.94
CA ASP A 505 -13.37 -10.63 14.33
C ASP A 505 -12.51 -9.93 13.26
N LEU A 506 -11.24 -10.31 13.13
CA LEU A 506 -10.29 -9.76 12.15
C LEU A 506 -9.65 -10.85 11.31
N TRP A 507 -9.16 -10.49 10.12
CA TRP A 507 -8.29 -11.39 9.37
C TRP A 507 -6.85 -11.30 9.86
N HIS A 508 -6.47 -12.29 10.66
CA HIS A 508 -5.09 -12.50 11.08
C HIS A 508 -4.31 -13.22 9.97
N LEU A 509 -3.16 -12.64 9.63
CA LEU A 509 -2.19 -13.21 8.71
C LEU A 509 -1.24 -14.15 9.46
N ASP A 510 -0.74 -15.17 8.77
CA ASP A 510 0.32 -16.01 9.33
C ASP A 510 1.58 -15.16 9.52
N THR A 511 2.16 -15.23 10.70
CA THR A 511 3.37 -14.49 11.10
C THR A 511 4.55 -15.44 11.30
N SER A 512 4.41 -16.69 10.88
CA SER A 512 5.47 -17.68 10.91
C SER A 512 6.67 -17.20 10.09
N PRO A 513 7.90 -17.24 10.67
CA PRO A 513 9.10 -16.93 9.92
C PRO A 513 9.24 -17.85 8.71
N ILE A 514 9.66 -17.27 7.59
CA ILE A 514 9.97 -18.01 6.37
C ILE A 514 11.45 -18.42 6.43
N PRO A 515 11.81 -19.67 6.12
CA PRO A 515 13.21 -20.06 6.02
C PRO A 515 13.96 -19.15 5.05
N GLU A 516 15.04 -18.50 5.50
CA GLU A 516 15.88 -17.69 4.60
C GLU A 516 16.45 -18.60 3.48
N PRO A 517 16.40 -18.16 2.20
CA PRO A 517 17.01 -18.89 1.11
C PRO A 517 18.49 -19.09 1.42
N GLN A 518 18.94 -20.35 1.40
CA GLN A 518 20.34 -20.67 1.66
C GLN A 518 21.19 -20.02 0.57
N PRO A 519 22.32 -19.35 0.90
CA PRO A 519 23.22 -18.84 -0.12
C PRO A 519 23.65 -20.00 -1.01
N VAL A 520 23.52 -19.80 -2.32
CA VAL A 520 23.99 -20.77 -3.32
C VAL A 520 25.50 -20.92 -3.10
N GLU A 521 25.98 -22.12 -2.78
CA GLU A 521 27.42 -22.39 -2.71
C GLU A 521 28.03 -21.98 -4.06
N GLU A 522 28.99 -21.05 -4.04
CA GLU A 522 29.76 -20.67 -5.22
C GLU A 522 30.36 -21.93 -5.85
N VAL A 523 29.90 -22.29 -7.04
CA VAL A 523 30.50 -23.35 -7.84
C VAL A 523 31.93 -22.91 -8.17
N PRO A 524 32.97 -23.69 -7.87
CA PRO A 524 34.34 -23.30 -8.19
C PRO A 524 34.45 -23.09 -9.70
N GLU A 525 34.92 -21.93 -10.13
CA GLU A 525 35.16 -21.61 -11.54
C GLU A 525 36.02 -22.72 -12.18
N GLU A 526 35.51 -23.37 -13.22
CA GLU A 526 36.30 -24.32 -14.01
C GLU A 526 37.40 -23.56 -14.77
N GLU A 527 38.65 -24.02 -14.63
CA GLU A 527 39.82 -23.44 -15.29
C GLU A 527 39.65 -23.40 -16.83
N GLU A 528 39.63 -22.21 -17.42
CA GLU A 528 39.69 -22.05 -18.88
C GLU A 528 41.06 -22.48 -19.44
N PRO A 529 41.12 -23.21 -20.57
CA PRO A 529 42.39 -23.59 -21.18
C PRO A 529 42.96 -22.49 -22.09
N GLY A 530 44.10 -21.94 -21.69
CA GLY A 530 45.20 -21.64 -22.62
C GLY A 530 45.21 -20.27 -23.33
N SER A 531 45.93 -19.35 -22.71
CA SER A 531 46.56 -18.11 -23.20
C SER A 531 47.05 -18.04 -24.66
N GLU A 532 46.79 -16.90 -25.33
CA GLU A 532 47.69 -16.25 -26.31
C GLU A 532 47.96 -14.78 -25.89
N PRO A 533 49.13 -14.20 -26.24
CA PRO A 533 49.76 -13.14 -25.45
C PRO A 533 49.42 -11.69 -25.88
N GLU A 534 49.37 -10.78 -24.90
CA GLU A 534 49.17 -9.33 -25.07
C GLU A 534 50.33 -8.61 -25.81
N PRO A 535 50.04 -7.53 -26.57
CA PRO A 535 51.03 -6.52 -26.94
C PRO A 535 51.08 -5.36 -25.90
N PRO A 536 52.21 -4.61 -25.83
CA PRO A 536 52.62 -3.91 -24.61
C PRO A 536 52.12 -2.46 -24.46
N ASP A 537 52.14 -2.03 -23.20
CA ASP A 537 51.83 -0.72 -22.59
C ASP A 537 52.15 0.56 -23.39
N GLU A 538 51.21 1.52 -23.35
CA GLU A 538 51.46 2.97 -23.49
C GLU A 538 51.05 3.75 -22.22
N PRO A 539 51.74 4.88 -21.89
CA PRO A 539 51.78 5.48 -20.55
C PRO A 539 50.71 6.59 -20.33
N PRO A 540 50.56 7.13 -19.09
CA PRO A 540 49.36 7.87 -18.70
C PRO A 540 49.46 9.36 -19.05
N GLU A 541 48.36 9.97 -19.52
CA GLU A 541 48.25 11.42 -19.63
C GLU A 541 47.31 12.04 -18.57
N GLU A 542 47.78 13.19 -18.09
CA GLU A 542 47.35 13.96 -16.93
C GLU A 542 46.01 14.68 -17.11
N SER A 543 45.26 14.80 -16.01
CA SER A 543 44.15 15.77 -15.88
C SER A 543 44.66 17.15 -15.46
N PRO A 544 44.03 18.24 -15.94
CA PRO A 544 43.81 19.39 -15.07
C PRO A 544 42.42 20.05 -15.19
N GLY A 545 41.77 20.26 -14.05
CA GLY A 545 41.31 21.60 -13.60
C GLY A 545 39.96 22.18 -14.05
N GLU A 546 38.96 22.07 -13.16
CA GLU A 546 37.98 23.09 -12.68
C GLU A 546 37.16 24.00 -13.64
N GLY A 547 35.83 23.72 -13.72
CA GLY A 547 34.64 24.59 -13.47
C GLY A 547 34.36 25.85 -14.33
N PRO A 548 33.18 26.53 -14.21
CA PRO A 548 31.94 26.21 -13.46
C PRO A 548 30.60 26.36 -14.25
N GLY A 549 29.51 25.78 -13.72
CA GLY A 549 28.17 26.41 -13.67
C GLY A 549 27.16 26.20 -14.81
N GLY A 550 26.07 25.50 -14.52
CA GLY A 550 24.81 25.58 -15.29
C GLY A 550 23.82 24.43 -15.07
N SER A 551 23.15 24.37 -13.92
CA SER A 551 21.96 23.51 -13.72
C SER A 551 20.78 23.99 -14.56
N PRO A 552 19.93 23.06 -15.02
CA PRO A 552 18.49 23.31 -14.90
C PRO A 552 17.70 22.08 -14.42
N GLY A 553 16.93 22.27 -13.35
CA GLY A 553 15.54 21.80 -13.25
C GLY A 553 15.29 20.37 -12.76
N GLU A 554 15.14 20.23 -11.44
CA GLU A 554 14.38 19.13 -10.82
C GLU A 554 12.90 19.18 -11.24
N THR A 555 12.33 18.03 -11.60
CA THR A 555 10.94 17.63 -11.28
C THR A 555 10.88 16.10 -11.09
N PRO A 556 9.92 15.60 -10.29
CA PRO A 556 10.02 14.34 -9.55
C PRO A 556 9.37 13.16 -10.28
N GLY A 557 9.84 11.94 -10.02
CA GLY A 557 9.14 10.71 -10.39
C GLY A 557 10.08 9.54 -10.67
N GLY A 558 10.04 8.54 -9.78
CA GLY A 558 10.49 7.16 -10.01
C GLY A 558 11.97 6.95 -10.25
N THR A 559 12.68 6.45 -9.25
CA THR A 559 13.81 5.54 -9.50
C THR A 559 13.23 4.23 -10.04
N PRO A 560 13.53 3.81 -11.28
CA PRO A 560 13.22 2.46 -11.72
C PRO A 560 14.22 1.51 -11.09
N THR A 561 13.73 0.58 -10.26
CA THR A 561 14.51 -0.51 -9.69
C THR A 561 14.74 -1.57 -10.75
N ALA A 562 15.96 -1.69 -11.27
CA ALA A 562 16.40 -2.83 -12.06
C ALA A 562 16.79 -4.01 -11.13
N ALA A 563 15.81 -4.52 -10.38
CA ALA A 563 15.98 -5.70 -9.56
C ALA A 563 14.78 -6.60 -9.82
N GLY A 564 15.01 -7.63 -10.63
CA GLY A 564 14.01 -8.58 -11.07
C GLY A 564 13.24 -9.28 -9.96
N SER A 565 11.93 -9.47 -10.15
CA SER A 565 11.05 -10.11 -9.18
C SER A 565 10.92 -11.61 -9.44
N LEU A 566 10.92 -12.41 -8.37
CA LEU A 566 10.55 -13.83 -8.42
C LEU A 566 9.10 -14.00 -7.97
N LEU A 567 8.22 -14.37 -8.90
CA LEU A 567 6.77 -14.50 -8.67
C LEU A 567 6.36 -15.97 -8.81
N LEU A 568 5.97 -16.59 -7.68
CA LEU A 568 5.61 -18.01 -7.59
C LEU A 568 4.15 -18.14 -7.13
N GLY A 569 3.29 -18.76 -7.94
CA GLY A 569 1.85 -18.93 -7.65
C GLY A 569 1.57 -19.96 -6.54
N GLY A 570 2.33 -21.05 -6.50
CA GLY A 570 2.01 -22.18 -5.62
C GLY A 570 0.74 -22.92 -6.08
N PRO A 571 0.12 -23.77 -5.24
CA PRO A 571 -1.05 -24.54 -5.65
C PRO A 571 -2.33 -23.69 -5.64
N GLY A 572 -2.92 -23.38 -6.79
CA GLY A 572 -4.17 -22.62 -6.85
C GLY A 572 -4.44 -21.99 -8.22
N ASP A 573 -5.41 -21.09 -8.27
CA ASP A 573 -5.64 -20.22 -9.43
C ASP A 573 -5.02 -18.85 -9.11
N ASP A 574 -3.94 -18.48 -9.79
CA ASP A 574 -3.08 -17.36 -9.41
C ASP A 574 -3.04 -16.23 -10.44
N VAL A 575 -2.76 -15.01 -9.98
CA VAL A 575 -2.45 -13.86 -10.83
C VAL A 575 -1.08 -13.33 -10.45
N LEU A 576 -0.12 -13.48 -11.36
CA LEU A 576 1.27 -13.02 -11.19
C LEU A 576 1.53 -11.83 -12.12
N SER A 577 2.17 -10.78 -11.60
CA SER A 577 2.41 -9.52 -12.31
C SER A 577 3.83 -9.03 -12.06
N GLY A 578 4.65 -8.97 -13.11
CA GLY A 578 6.02 -8.45 -13.05
C GLY A 578 6.10 -6.95 -12.76
N ALA A 579 5.15 -6.18 -13.30
CA ALA A 579 5.12 -4.72 -13.12
C ALA A 579 4.40 -4.22 -11.85
N VAL A 580 4.81 -3.02 -11.37
CA VAL A 580 4.15 -2.26 -10.29
C VAL A 580 2.79 -1.76 -10.75
N SER A 581 1.71 -2.12 -10.05
CA SER A 581 0.36 -1.60 -10.31
C SER A 581 0.28 -0.09 -10.06
N ASP A 582 -0.34 0.68 -10.97
CA ASP A 582 -0.71 2.08 -10.68
C ASP A 582 -2.08 2.08 -9.97
N PRO A 583 -2.12 2.34 -8.65
CA PRO A 583 -3.34 2.18 -7.87
C PRO A 583 -4.41 3.23 -8.21
N GLY A 584 -4.04 4.33 -8.88
CA GLY A 584 -4.98 5.34 -9.36
C GLY A 584 -5.52 5.01 -10.75
N PHE A 585 -4.63 4.74 -11.71
CA PHE A 585 -5.01 4.53 -13.11
C PHE A 585 -5.69 3.19 -13.35
N ASP A 586 -5.18 2.09 -12.76
CA ASP A 586 -5.63 0.73 -13.09
C ASP A 586 -7.07 0.46 -12.63
N ALA A 587 -7.46 1.00 -11.47
CA ALA A 587 -8.84 0.88 -10.98
C ALA A 587 -9.85 1.63 -11.87
N VAL A 588 -9.45 2.79 -12.39
CA VAL A 588 -10.28 3.60 -13.29
C VAL A 588 -10.33 2.98 -14.69
N ALA A 589 -9.20 2.52 -15.21
CA ALA A 589 -9.12 1.79 -16.49
C ALA A 589 -9.96 0.51 -16.43
N ALA A 590 -9.94 -0.22 -15.32
CA ALA A 590 -10.78 -1.40 -15.14
C ALA A 590 -12.28 -1.07 -15.17
N SER A 591 -12.67 0.06 -14.60
CA SER A 591 -14.06 0.53 -14.63
C SER A 591 -14.49 0.89 -16.08
N VAL A 592 -13.63 1.56 -16.83
CA VAL A 592 -13.87 1.86 -18.25
C VAL A 592 -13.93 0.58 -19.10
N TYR A 593 -13.03 -0.37 -18.87
CA TYR A 593 -13.03 -1.68 -19.52
C TYR A 593 -14.37 -2.41 -19.30
N ARG A 594 -14.89 -2.42 -18.07
CA ARG A 594 -16.19 -3.01 -17.74
C ARG A 594 -17.35 -2.32 -18.43
N LEU A 595 -17.30 -0.99 -18.60
CA LEU A 595 -18.33 -0.27 -19.38
C LEU A 595 -18.34 -0.71 -20.85
N TYR A 596 -17.18 -0.89 -21.48
CA TYR A 596 -17.07 -1.43 -22.84
C TYR A 596 -17.66 -2.84 -22.94
N ARG A 597 -17.28 -3.74 -22.01
CA ARG A 597 -17.80 -5.10 -21.99
C ARG A 597 -19.31 -5.15 -21.74
N ALA A 598 -19.82 -4.39 -20.77
CA ALA A 598 -21.24 -4.38 -20.44
C ALA A 598 -22.10 -3.81 -21.58
N THR A 599 -21.65 -2.74 -22.22
CA THR A 599 -22.50 -2.00 -23.19
C THR A 599 -22.26 -2.36 -24.65
N LEU A 600 -21.07 -2.84 -25.02
CA LEU A 600 -20.69 -3.10 -26.42
C LEU A 600 -20.20 -4.54 -26.66
N ASP A 601 -20.13 -5.37 -25.60
CA ASP A 601 -19.68 -6.77 -25.65
C ASP A 601 -18.30 -6.96 -26.32
N ARG A 602 -17.40 -6.00 -26.08
CA ARG A 602 -16.02 -6.04 -26.57
C ARG A 602 -15.10 -5.29 -25.63
N ALA A 603 -13.79 -5.55 -25.72
CA ALA A 603 -12.79 -4.76 -25.04
C ALA A 603 -12.68 -3.34 -25.65
N PRO A 604 -12.21 -2.33 -24.88
CA PRO A 604 -11.86 -1.03 -25.44
C PRO A 604 -10.74 -1.14 -26.49
N ASP A 605 -10.54 -0.11 -27.30
CA ASP A 605 -9.23 0.11 -27.92
C ASP A 605 -8.38 1.01 -27.01
N ALA A 606 -7.05 1.04 -27.21
CA ALA A 606 -6.13 1.80 -26.35
C ALA A 606 -6.49 3.29 -26.25
N THR A 607 -6.94 3.89 -27.36
CA THR A 607 -7.36 5.30 -27.42
C THR A 607 -8.66 5.53 -26.63
N GLY A 608 -9.62 4.61 -26.73
CA GLY A 608 -10.87 4.64 -26.00
C GLY A 608 -10.67 4.47 -24.49
N LEU A 609 -9.83 3.51 -24.08
CA LEU A 609 -9.50 3.27 -22.68
C LEU A 609 -8.81 4.50 -22.07
N TRP A 610 -7.79 5.04 -22.74
CA TRP A 610 -7.04 6.20 -22.25
C TRP A 610 -7.90 7.46 -22.13
N ASN A 611 -8.71 7.76 -23.17
CA ASN A 611 -9.54 8.98 -23.19
C ASN A 611 -10.58 9.00 -22.07
N TRP A 612 -11.25 7.87 -21.82
CA TRP A 612 -12.25 7.79 -20.77
C TRP A 612 -11.63 7.75 -19.38
N SER A 613 -10.52 7.02 -19.21
CA SER A 613 -9.82 6.92 -17.92
C SER A 613 -9.23 8.27 -17.50
N THR A 614 -8.63 9.01 -18.44
CA THR A 614 -8.09 10.35 -18.18
C THR A 614 -9.16 11.35 -17.75
N ARG A 615 -10.36 11.27 -18.35
CA ARG A 615 -11.49 12.15 -17.97
C ARG A 615 -12.07 11.83 -16.59
N LEU A 616 -12.02 10.56 -16.19
CA LEU A 616 -12.42 10.13 -14.86
C LEU A 616 -11.37 10.55 -13.81
N LEU A 617 -10.10 10.30 -14.09
CA LEU A 617 -8.98 10.64 -13.19
C LEU A 617 -8.81 12.14 -12.99
N SER A 618 -9.02 12.94 -14.03
CA SER A 618 -8.96 14.40 -13.93
C SER A 618 -10.21 15.04 -13.33
N GLY A 619 -11.25 14.24 -13.03
CA GLY A 619 -12.54 14.75 -12.56
C GLY A 619 -13.36 15.52 -13.61
N GLU A 620 -12.94 15.53 -14.88
CA GLU A 620 -13.71 16.15 -15.98
C GLU A 620 -15.10 15.50 -16.14
N ARG A 621 -15.20 14.19 -15.86
CA ARG A 621 -16.44 13.40 -15.92
C ARG A 621 -16.51 12.45 -14.73
N ASP A 622 -17.72 12.21 -14.21
CA ASP A 622 -17.98 11.10 -13.31
C ASP A 622 -18.34 9.81 -14.09
N LEU A 623 -18.28 8.66 -13.40
CA LEU A 623 -18.51 7.35 -14.03
C LEU A 623 -19.93 7.20 -14.62
N VAL A 624 -20.92 7.86 -14.00
CA VAL A 624 -22.30 7.90 -14.50
C VAL A 624 -22.39 8.63 -15.84
N SER A 625 -21.68 9.75 -15.98
CA SER A 625 -21.61 10.55 -17.21
C SER A 625 -20.85 9.81 -18.32
N VAL A 626 -19.83 9.02 -17.96
CA VAL A 626 -19.12 8.15 -18.91
C VAL A 626 -20.06 7.05 -19.40
N ALA A 627 -20.77 6.35 -18.52
CA ALA A 627 -21.78 5.36 -18.90
C ALA A 627 -22.88 5.93 -19.81
N ALA A 628 -23.30 7.19 -19.60
CA ALA A 628 -24.20 7.92 -20.50
C ALA A 628 -23.62 8.09 -21.91
N GLY A 629 -22.31 8.29 -22.01
CA GLY A 629 -21.59 8.37 -23.27
C GLY A 629 -21.70 7.07 -24.08
N PHE A 630 -21.61 5.91 -23.42
CA PHE A 630 -21.75 4.60 -24.06
C PHE A 630 -23.19 4.32 -24.49
N THR A 631 -24.17 4.48 -23.61
CA THR A 631 -25.59 4.21 -23.93
C THR A 631 -26.13 5.18 -25.00
N GLY A 632 -25.60 6.40 -25.05
CA GLY A 632 -25.92 7.41 -26.07
C GLY A 632 -25.13 7.29 -27.38
N ALA A 633 -24.09 6.45 -27.42
CA ALA A 633 -23.16 6.38 -28.55
C ALA A 633 -23.87 5.97 -29.86
N PRO A 634 -23.46 6.54 -31.00
CA PRO A 634 -23.90 6.06 -32.32
C PRO A 634 -23.63 4.57 -32.50
N GLU A 635 -22.50 4.07 -31.98
CA GLU A 635 -22.11 2.66 -32.01
C GLU A 635 -23.12 1.78 -31.28
N PHE A 636 -23.46 2.10 -30.02
CA PHE A 636 -24.45 1.35 -29.24
C PHE A 636 -25.81 1.27 -29.96
N ARG A 637 -26.27 2.40 -30.53
CA ARG A 637 -27.52 2.46 -31.31
C ARG A 637 -27.44 1.70 -32.63
N GLN A 638 -26.27 1.62 -33.25
CA GLN A 638 -26.07 0.88 -34.49
C GLN A 638 -26.03 -0.63 -34.23
N THR A 639 -25.40 -1.05 -33.14
CA THR A 639 -25.27 -2.46 -32.75
C THR A 639 -26.59 -3.03 -32.22
N TYR A 640 -27.30 -2.29 -31.36
CA TYR A 640 -28.46 -2.81 -30.61
C TYR A 640 -29.78 -2.09 -30.89
N GLY A 641 -29.79 -1.04 -31.72
CA GLY A 641 -30.98 -0.26 -32.02
C GLY A 641 -31.43 0.62 -30.84
N ALA A 642 -32.75 0.70 -30.64
CA ALA A 642 -33.36 1.40 -29.52
C ALA A 642 -34.16 0.39 -28.66
N PRO A 643 -33.48 -0.41 -27.83
CA PRO A 643 -34.15 -1.42 -27.02
C PRO A 643 -35.12 -0.76 -26.04
N ASP A 644 -36.28 -1.38 -25.82
CA ASP A 644 -37.15 -1.07 -24.69
C ASP A 644 -36.47 -1.49 -23.37
N ASP A 645 -37.06 -1.16 -22.23
CA ASP A 645 -36.41 -1.37 -20.93
C ASP A 645 -36.15 -2.86 -20.64
N ALA A 646 -37.07 -3.74 -21.04
CA ALA A 646 -36.87 -5.18 -20.92
C ALA A 646 -35.75 -5.69 -21.86
N GLY A 647 -35.71 -5.22 -23.11
CA GLY A 647 -34.65 -5.54 -24.05
C GLY A 647 -33.28 -5.02 -23.61
N PHE A 648 -33.23 -3.84 -23.00
CA PHE A 648 -31.99 -3.22 -22.51
C PHE A 648 -31.41 -4.00 -21.33
N VAL A 649 -32.23 -4.39 -20.36
CA VAL A 649 -31.80 -5.23 -19.23
C VAL A 649 -31.36 -6.62 -19.72
N THR A 650 -32.12 -7.21 -20.65
CA THR A 650 -31.78 -8.53 -21.22
C THR A 650 -30.41 -8.51 -21.92
N LEU A 651 -30.07 -7.43 -22.60
CA LEU A 651 -28.75 -7.23 -23.20
C LEU A 651 -27.64 -7.23 -22.15
N LEU A 652 -27.82 -6.51 -21.04
CA LEU A 652 -26.82 -6.50 -19.96
C LEU A 652 -26.64 -7.88 -19.34
N TYR A 653 -27.72 -8.64 -19.13
CA TYR A 653 -27.61 -10.04 -18.67
C TYR A 653 -26.79 -10.92 -19.62
N ARG A 654 -26.92 -10.73 -20.93
CA ARG A 654 -26.12 -11.49 -21.91
C ARG A 654 -24.65 -11.06 -21.90
N ASN A 655 -24.38 -9.77 -21.98
CA ASN A 655 -23.02 -9.24 -22.09
C ASN A 655 -22.22 -9.43 -20.79
N VAL A 656 -22.88 -9.34 -19.64
CA VAL A 656 -22.23 -9.34 -18.32
C VAL A 656 -22.23 -10.73 -17.70
N LEU A 657 -23.34 -11.46 -17.82
CA LEU A 657 -23.55 -12.74 -17.12
C LEU A 657 -23.61 -13.95 -18.07
N GLY A 658 -23.46 -13.74 -19.38
CA GLY A 658 -23.45 -14.82 -20.38
C GLY A 658 -24.76 -15.62 -20.46
N ARG A 659 -25.87 -15.09 -19.92
CA ARG A 659 -27.13 -15.83 -19.78
C ARG A 659 -28.36 -14.97 -20.00
N GLU A 660 -29.50 -15.62 -20.23
CA GLU A 660 -30.80 -14.93 -20.24
C GLU A 660 -31.20 -14.52 -18.82
N PRO A 661 -31.91 -13.38 -18.66
CA PRO A 661 -32.40 -12.96 -17.36
C PRO A 661 -33.49 -13.90 -16.85
N GLU A 662 -33.43 -14.20 -15.56
CA GLU A 662 -34.55 -14.86 -14.87
C GLU A 662 -35.74 -13.89 -14.75
N PRO A 663 -37.00 -14.39 -14.77
CA PRO A 663 -38.18 -13.52 -14.76
C PRO A 663 -38.23 -12.53 -13.59
N GLN A 664 -37.76 -12.95 -12.41
CA GLN A 664 -37.71 -12.11 -11.22
C GLN A 664 -36.60 -11.04 -11.30
N GLY A 665 -35.43 -11.40 -11.83
CA GLY A 665 -34.33 -10.46 -12.06
C GLY A 665 -34.67 -9.40 -13.09
N LEU A 666 -35.27 -9.81 -14.21
CA LEU A 666 -35.76 -8.89 -15.25
C LEU A 666 -36.81 -7.93 -14.67
N GLY A 667 -37.81 -8.46 -13.96
CA GLY A 667 -38.89 -7.68 -13.37
C GLY A 667 -38.42 -6.65 -12.34
N ASN A 668 -37.39 -6.98 -11.55
CA ASN A 668 -36.82 -6.04 -10.57
C ASN A 668 -36.15 -4.85 -11.25
N TRP A 669 -35.37 -5.08 -12.31
CA TRP A 669 -34.69 -4.01 -13.03
C TRP A 669 -35.65 -3.14 -13.85
N THR A 670 -36.62 -3.75 -14.53
CA THR A 670 -37.62 -2.98 -15.30
C THR A 670 -38.51 -2.14 -14.38
N ALA A 671 -38.91 -2.66 -13.21
CA ALA A 671 -39.67 -1.87 -12.23
C ALA A 671 -38.87 -0.66 -11.70
N ARG A 672 -37.54 -0.77 -11.57
CA ARG A 672 -36.67 0.35 -11.16
C ARG A 672 -36.55 1.39 -12.27
N LEU A 673 -36.44 0.98 -13.53
CA LEU A 673 -36.47 1.88 -14.69
C LEU A 673 -37.81 2.63 -14.76
N GLU A 674 -38.94 1.93 -14.57
CA GLU A 674 -40.27 2.54 -14.50
C GLU A 674 -40.42 3.52 -13.32
N ALA A 675 -39.74 3.25 -12.21
CA ALA A 675 -39.68 4.13 -11.04
C ALA A 675 -38.71 5.33 -11.19
N GLY A 676 -38.05 5.47 -12.34
CA GLY A 676 -37.21 6.62 -12.68
C GLY A 676 -35.71 6.43 -12.49
N LEU A 677 -35.23 5.20 -12.24
CA LEU A 677 -33.80 4.89 -12.31
C LEU A 677 -33.32 5.07 -13.76
N SER A 678 -32.16 5.69 -13.98
CA SER A 678 -31.65 5.90 -15.32
C SER A 678 -31.00 4.64 -15.89
N ARG A 679 -30.96 4.48 -17.21
CA ARG A 679 -30.31 3.34 -17.87
C ARG A 679 -28.82 3.25 -17.56
N GLU A 680 -28.16 4.39 -17.39
CA GLU A 680 -26.75 4.48 -17.00
C GLU A 680 -26.51 3.91 -15.62
N ARG A 681 -27.42 4.18 -14.67
CA ARG A 681 -27.37 3.59 -13.32
C ARG A 681 -27.63 2.08 -13.35
N VAL A 682 -28.43 1.60 -14.29
CA VAL A 682 -28.59 0.16 -14.54
C VAL A 682 -27.30 -0.43 -15.11
N VAL A 683 -26.65 0.20 -16.10
CA VAL A 683 -25.34 -0.25 -16.62
C VAL A 683 -24.34 -0.39 -15.47
N LEU A 684 -24.21 0.63 -14.62
CA LEU A 684 -23.29 0.57 -13.47
C LEU A 684 -23.66 -0.52 -12.47
N GLY A 685 -24.95 -0.80 -12.27
CA GLY A 685 -25.40 -1.90 -11.43
C GLY A 685 -24.96 -3.28 -11.93
N PHE A 686 -24.72 -3.43 -13.23
CA PHE A 686 -24.16 -4.65 -13.82
C PHE A 686 -22.63 -4.59 -13.95
N SER A 687 -22.09 -3.50 -14.50
CA SER A 687 -20.65 -3.33 -14.75
C SER A 687 -19.85 -3.27 -13.46
N GLU A 688 -20.41 -2.73 -12.38
CA GLU A 688 -19.77 -2.62 -11.07
C GLU A 688 -20.31 -3.66 -10.08
N SER A 689 -20.96 -4.72 -10.59
CA SER A 689 -21.36 -5.84 -9.74
C SER A 689 -20.12 -6.62 -9.28
N PRO A 690 -20.08 -7.15 -8.04
CA PRO A 690 -18.94 -7.93 -7.56
C PRO A 690 -18.58 -9.11 -8.47
N GLU A 691 -19.60 -9.78 -9.01
CA GLU A 691 -19.46 -10.90 -9.96
C GLU A 691 -18.74 -10.47 -11.25
N PHE A 692 -19.14 -9.32 -11.82
CA PHE A 692 -18.52 -8.86 -13.06
C PHE A 692 -17.18 -8.19 -12.84
N ILE A 693 -16.97 -7.51 -11.70
CA ILE A 693 -15.65 -7.00 -11.31
C ILE A 693 -14.66 -8.17 -11.25
N ALA A 694 -15.02 -9.27 -10.60
CA ALA A 694 -14.17 -10.47 -10.55
C ALA A 694 -13.98 -11.08 -11.95
N ALA A 695 -15.05 -11.26 -12.72
CA ALA A 695 -15.00 -11.89 -14.05
C ALA A 695 -14.24 -11.07 -15.11
N SER A 696 -14.11 -9.75 -14.91
CA SER A 696 -13.44 -8.84 -15.85
C SER A 696 -12.09 -8.34 -15.35
N ALA A 697 -11.70 -8.62 -14.11
CA ALA A 697 -10.45 -8.17 -13.51
C ALA A 697 -9.23 -8.55 -14.37
N ALA A 698 -9.17 -9.81 -14.81
CA ALA A 698 -8.13 -10.33 -15.70
C ALA A 698 -8.05 -9.57 -17.03
N GLY A 699 -9.19 -9.40 -17.69
CA GLY A 699 -9.26 -8.70 -18.98
C GLY A 699 -8.97 -7.20 -18.86
N ALA A 700 -9.36 -6.58 -17.74
CA ALA A 700 -9.10 -5.18 -17.45
C ALA A 700 -7.62 -4.90 -17.19
N ALA A 701 -6.96 -5.75 -16.40
CA ALA A 701 -5.55 -5.61 -16.05
C ALA A 701 -4.64 -5.77 -17.29
N GLY A 702 -4.88 -6.80 -18.11
CA GLY A 702 -4.13 -6.99 -19.36
C GLY A 702 -4.32 -5.83 -20.33
N HIS A 703 -5.56 -5.36 -20.51
CA HIS A 703 -5.89 -4.31 -21.49
C HIS A 703 -5.43 -2.90 -21.08
N SER A 704 -5.41 -2.61 -19.77
CA SER A 704 -4.84 -1.36 -19.22
C SER A 704 -3.36 -1.21 -19.58
N ARG A 705 -2.63 -2.34 -19.60
CA ARG A 705 -1.17 -2.38 -19.69
C ARG A 705 -0.66 -2.60 -21.12
N GLU A 706 -1.32 -3.46 -21.91
CA GLU A 706 -1.09 -3.56 -23.38
C GLU A 706 -1.26 -2.19 -24.08
N ALA A 707 -2.22 -1.37 -23.62
CA ALA A 707 -2.45 -0.02 -24.14
C ALA A 707 -1.31 0.97 -23.82
N LEU A 708 -0.46 0.67 -22.83
CA LEU A 708 0.66 1.51 -22.40
C LEU A 708 2.00 1.10 -23.05
N GLN A 709 2.10 -0.11 -23.63
CA GLN A 709 3.41 -0.69 -24.00
C GLN A 709 3.63 -0.94 -25.50
N GLN A 710 2.60 -1.25 -26.30
CA GLN A 710 2.78 -1.90 -27.62
C GLN A 710 3.29 -1.03 -28.80
N GLY A 711 4.33 -0.21 -28.60
CA GLY A 711 5.07 0.45 -29.69
C GLY A 711 6.04 1.53 -29.25
N TRP A 712 5.97 1.96 -27.98
CA TRP A 712 6.63 3.17 -27.49
C TRP A 712 8.07 2.96 -27.03
N VAL A 713 8.41 1.75 -26.56
CA VAL A 713 9.78 1.38 -26.21
C VAL A 713 10.65 1.32 -27.47
N ASP A 714 10.17 0.66 -28.51
CA ASP A 714 10.85 0.55 -29.81
C ASP A 714 10.95 1.92 -30.51
N ASP A 715 9.88 2.71 -30.50
CA ASP A 715 9.88 4.08 -31.04
C ASP A 715 10.91 4.99 -30.36
N VAL A 716 11.00 4.95 -29.03
CA VAL A 716 11.96 5.76 -28.27
C VAL A 716 13.38 5.26 -28.48
N PHE A 717 13.60 3.94 -28.46
CA PHE A 717 14.91 3.35 -28.75
C PHE A 717 15.42 3.76 -30.14
N ARG A 718 14.55 3.71 -31.15
CA ARG A 718 14.86 4.21 -32.50
C ARG A 718 15.16 5.69 -32.53
N LEU A 719 14.50 6.52 -31.72
CA LEU A 719 14.84 7.95 -31.65
C LEU A 719 16.25 8.17 -31.10
N TYR A 720 16.66 7.45 -30.06
CA TYR A 720 18.04 7.50 -29.56
C TYR A 720 19.05 7.07 -30.62
N GLN A 721 18.80 5.96 -31.33
CA GLN A 721 19.70 5.53 -32.40
C GLN A 721 19.72 6.52 -33.59
N ALA A 722 18.56 6.97 -34.05
CA ALA A 722 18.45 7.86 -35.22
C ALA A 722 19.10 9.23 -34.97
N VAL A 723 18.97 9.74 -33.75
CA VAL A 723 19.29 11.12 -33.41
C VAL A 723 20.60 11.23 -32.64
N LEU A 724 20.97 10.24 -31.84
CA LEU A 724 22.14 10.31 -30.95
C LEU A 724 23.18 9.24 -31.24
N ASP A 725 22.92 8.34 -32.21
CA ASP A 725 23.82 7.27 -32.66
C ASP A 725 24.31 6.36 -31.51
N ARG A 726 23.43 6.13 -30.53
CA ARG A 726 23.70 5.29 -29.36
C ARG A 726 22.40 4.68 -28.81
N ALA A 727 22.55 3.61 -28.05
CA ALA A 727 21.46 3.09 -27.23
C ALA A 727 21.09 4.10 -26.12
N PRO A 728 19.83 4.14 -25.67
CA PRO A 728 19.43 4.90 -24.50
C PRO A 728 20.07 4.33 -23.22
N ASP A 729 20.14 5.16 -22.18
CA ASP A 729 20.18 4.62 -20.82
C ASP A 729 18.76 4.21 -20.38
N LEU A 730 18.66 3.26 -19.46
CA LEU A 730 17.38 2.71 -19.03
C LEU A 730 16.44 3.79 -18.47
N PRO A 731 16.86 4.70 -17.57
CA PRO A 731 15.99 5.79 -17.09
C PRO A 731 15.47 6.70 -18.21
N GLY A 732 16.29 7.00 -19.21
CA GLY A 732 15.92 7.79 -20.38
C GLY A 732 14.89 7.09 -21.26
N LEU A 733 15.09 5.81 -21.56
CA LEU A 733 14.13 4.99 -22.30
C LEU A 733 12.76 4.99 -21.59
N LEU A 734 12.75 4.65 -20.30
CA LEU A 734 11.53 4.56 -19.49
C LEU A 734 10.77 5.89 -19.43
N ASN A 735 11.47 7.02 -19.22
CA ASN A 735 10.84 8.34 -19.14
C ASN A 735 10.15 8.75 -20.45
N TRP A 736 10.81 8.56 -21.59
CA TRP A 736 10.23 8.93 -22.88
C TRP A 736 9.13 7.97 -23.32
N SER A 737 9.28 6.68 -23.05
CA SER A 737 8.23 5.69 -23.32
C SER A 737 7.00 5.91 -22.44
N ALA A 738 7.16 6.38 -21.20
CA ALA A 738 6.05 6.78 -20.32
C ALA A 738 5.29 8.03 -20.82
N ARG A 739 5.97 8.95 -21.51
CA ARG A 739 5.29 10.08 -22.18
C ARG A 739 4.52 9.61 -23.40
N LEU A 740 5.09 8.63 -24.10
CA LEU A 740 4.41 7.68 -24.97
C LEU A 740 3.06 7.31 -24.33
N ALA A 741 3.22 6.59 -23.22
CA ALA A 741 2.20 5.96 -22.36
C ALA A 741 0.99 6.86 -22.10
N GLN A 742 1.30 8.12 -21.85
CA GLN A 742 0.35 9.16 -21.49
C GLN A 742 -0.34 9.83 -22.69
N GLY A 743 -0.31 9.22 -23.88
CA GLY A 743 -1.03 9.69 -25.06
C GLY A 743 -0.42 10.92 -25.73
N ARG A 744 0.85 11.26 -25.43
CA ARG A 744 1.51 12.37 -26.12
C ARG A 744 1.74 12.02 -27.59
N PRO A 745 1.48 12.94 -28.54
CA PRO A 745 1.77 12.68 -29.95
C PRO A 745 3.26 12.36 -30.16
N PHE A 746 3.56 11.33 -30.94
CA PHE A 746 4.95 10.94 -31.24
C PHE A 746 5.79 12.12 -31.75
N LEU A 747 5.22 13.01 -32.55
CA LEU A 747 5.92 14.19 -33.04
C LEU A 747 6.31 15.17 -31.92
N GLU A 748 5.52 15.31 -30.86
CA GLU A 748 5.86 16.17 -29.71
C GLU A 748 7.04 15.61 -28.91
N VAL A 749 7.12 14.28 -28.79
CA VAL A 749 8.28 13.61 -28.19
C VAL A 749 9.51 13.82 -29.04
N VAL A 750 9.40 13.65 -30.37
CA VAL A 750 10.48 13.96 -31.32
C VAL A 750 10.93 15.43 -31.21
N GLU A 751 9.98 16.37 -31.08
CA GLU A 751 10.28 17.78 -30.85
C GLU A 751 11.10 17.98 -29.58
N GLY A 752 10.77 17.28 -28.49
CA GLY A 752 11.55 17.24 -27.26
C GLY A 752 13.00 16.77 -27.48
N PHE A 753 13.21 15.70 -28.24
CA PHE A 753 14.55 15.23 -28.63
C PHE A 753 15.29 16.29 -29.44
N THR A 754 14.64 16.90 -30.42
CA THR A 754 15.25 17.94 -31.26
C THR A 754 15.47 19.29 -30.55
N ALA A 755 14.83 19.49 -29.39
CA ALA A 755 15.05 20.65 -28.52
C ALA A 755 16.17 20.41 -27.49
N SER A 756 16.60 19.16 -27.30
CA SER A 756 17.61 18.78 -26.32
C SER A 756 18.95 19.50 -26.54
N ALA A 757 19.72 19.65 -25.47
CA ALA A 757 21.06 20.23 -25.54
C ALA A 757 22.00 19.39 -26.41
N GLU A 758 21.92 18.06 -26.29
CA GLU A 758 22.70 17.08 -27.05
C GLU A 758 22.40 17.18 -28.56
N PHE A 759 21.12 17.25 -28.95
CA PHE A 759 20.74 17.45 -30.36
C PHE A 759 21.24 18.79 -30.91
N ARG A 760 21.09 19.88 -30.16
CA ARG A 760 21.56 21.19 -30.60
C ARG A 760 23.08 21.24 -30.74
N GLN A 761 23.81 20.50 -29.92
CA GLN A 761 25.25 20.39 -30.03
C GLN A 761 25.67 19.62 -31.29
N SER A 762 25.01 18.49 -31.59
CA SER A 762 25.36 17.63 -32.72
C SER A 762 24.81 18.10 -34.08
N TYR A 763 23.64 18.75 -34.11
CA TYR A 763 22.94 19.12 -35.35
C TYR A 763 22.67 20.62 -35.50
N GLY A 764 22.87 21.43 -34.46
CA GLY A 764 22.46 22.84 -34.44
C GLY A 764 23.19 23.72 -35.46
N ALA A 765 24.46 23.40 -35.75
CA ALA A 765 25.28 24.13 -36.71
C ALA A 765 25.16 23.64 -38.17
N LEU A 766 24.47 22.51 -38.41
CA LEU A 766 24.28 21.97 -39.75
C LEU A 766 23.24 22.79 -40.52
N ASP A 767 23.47 22.99 -41.82
CA ASP A 767 22.43 23.48 -42.74
C ASP A 767 21.44 22.36 -43.09
N ALA A 768 20.41 22.66 -43.90
CA ALA A 768 19.38 21.68 -44.23
C ALA A 768 19.94 20.42 -44.92
N ALA A 769 20.91 20.58 -45.83
CA ALA A 769 21.57 19.48 -46.52
C ALA A 769 22.48 18.66 -45.59
N GLY A 770 23.28 19.33 -44.76
CA GLY A 770 24.15 18.68 -43.77
C GLY A 770 23.35 17.91 -42.71
N PHE A 771 22.21 18.44 -42.29
CA PHE A 771 21.28 17.79 -41.36
C PHE A 771 20.71 16.48 -41.93
N VAL A 772 20.20 16.52 -43.16
CA VAL A 772 19.66 15.34 -43.85
C VAL A 772 20.76 14.29 -44.09
N ALA A 773 21.95 14.70 -44.52
CA ALA A 773 23.07 13.79 -44.73
C ALA A 773 23.51 13.09 -43.43
N GLN A 774 23.51 13.79 -42.30
CA GLN A 774 23.84 13.19 -41.01
C GLN A 774 22.79 12.16 -40.56
N LEU A 775 21.50 12.43 -40.76
CA LEU A 775 20.45 11.44 -40.48
C LEU A 775 20.59 10.19 -41.35
N TYR A 776 20.91 10.34 -42.64
CA TYR A 776 21.19 9.19 -43.50
C TYR A 776 22.35 8.31 -42.98
N ARG A 777 23.42 8.94 -42.46
CA ARG A 777 24.55 8.21 -41.87
C ARG A 777 24.15 7.45 -40.60
N ASN A 778 23.46 8.10 -39.68
CA ASN A 778 23.06 7.46 -38.42
C ASN A 778 22.01 6.36 -38.65
N VAL A 779 20.96 6.69 -39.41
CA VAL A 779 19.79 5.81 -39.59
C VAL A 779 20.11 4.66 -40.55
N LEU A 780 20.79 4.95 -41.68
CA LEU A 780 20.99 3.96 -42.74
C LEU A 780 22.45 3.53 -42.91
N GLY A 781 23.40 4.11 -42.17
CA GLY A 781 24.82 3.71 -42.26
C GLY A 781 25.45 4.04 -43.61
N ARG A 782 24.80 4.88 -44.42
CA ARG A 782 25.18 5.18 -45.80
C ARG A 782 24.88 6.63 -46.15
N GLU A 783 25.52 7.14 -47.19
CA GLU A 783 25.12 8.39 -47.81
C GLU A 783 23.75 8.23 -48.50
N GLY A 784 22.85 9.20 -48.32
CA GLY A 784 21.55 9.20 -49.00
C GLY A 784 21.70 9.30 -50.52
N ASP A 785 20.81 8.68 -51.28
CA ASP A 785 20.80 8.86 -52.73
C ASP A 785 20.44 10.31 -53.11
N ALA A 786 20.97 10.79 -54.25
CA ALA A 786 20.81 12.18 -54.66
C ALA A 786 19.34 12.65 -54.75
N PRO A 787 18.38 11.83 -55.26
CA PRO A 787 16.95 12.16 -55.22
C PRO A 787 16.38 12.27 -53.79
N GLY A 788 16.71 11.33 -52.91
CA GLY A 788 16.24 11.29 -51.53
C GLY A 788 16.75 12.49 -50.70
N GLN A 789 18.04 12.79 -50.80
CA GLN A 789 18.63 13.97 -50.14
C GLN A 789 18.01 15.28 -50.65
N ALA A 790 17.81 15.41 -51.97
CA ALA A 790 17.20 16.61 -52.55
C ALA A 790 15.74 16.80 -52.10
N ASN A 791 14.96 15.72 -52.01
CA ASN A 791 13.56 15.78 -51.58
C ASN A 791 13.41 16.22 -50.11
N TRP A 792 14.19 15.64 -49.19
CA TRP A 792 14.14 16.02 -47.78
C TRP A 792 14.66 17.43 -47.52
N THR A 793 15.74 17.83 -48.20
CA THR A 793 16.31 19.18 -48.09
C THR A 793 15.31 20.23 -48.59
N ALA A 794 14.67 20.00 -49.74
CA ALA A 794 13.67 20.92 -50.28
C ALA A 794 12.44 21.07 -49.35
N ARG A 795 12.03 20.01 -48.64
CA ARG A 795 10.93 20.07 -47.67
C ARG A 795 11.30 20.89 -46.42
N LEU A 796 12.51 20.74 -45.91
CA LEU A 796 13.04 21.58 -44.81
C LEU A 796 13.09 23.06 -45.21
N GLU A 797 13.59 23.35 -46.41
CA GLU A 797 13.65 24.72 -46.94
C GLU A 797 12.26 25.31 -47.20
N ALA A 798 11.27 24.46 -47.50
CA ALA A 798 9.86 24.85 -47.65
C ALA A 798 9.10 24.99 -46.32
N GLY A 799 9.77 24.83 -45.17
CA GLY A 799 9.21 25.09 -43.84
C GLY A 799 8.82 23.85 -43.02
N MET A 800 9.15 22.64 -43.48
CA MET A 800 9.07 21.43 -42.63
C MET A 800 10.07 21.53 -41.48
N THR A 801 9.68 21.10 -40.29
CA THR A 801 10.54 21.15 -39.11
C THR A 801 11.57 20.02 -39.11
N ARG A 802 12.67 20.19 -38.37
CA ARG A 802 13.66 19.11 -38.15
C ARG A 802 13.03 17.91 -37.44
N ALA A 803 12.08 18.13 -36.53
CA ALA A 803 11.36 17.07 -35.84
C ALA A 803 10.53 16.21 -36.81
N GLU A 804 9.84 16.83 -37.79
CA GLU A 804 9.09 16.09 -38.80
C GLU A 804 9.98 15.23 -39.71
N VAL A 805 11.21 15.68 -39.98
CA VAL A 805 12.21 14.90 -40.73
C VAL A 805 12.75 13.75 -39.88
N VAL A 806 13.10 13.98 -38.61
CA VAL A 806 13.54 12.93 -37.68
C VAL A 806 12.47 11.85 -37.53
N ARG A 807 11.20 12.25 -37.38
CA ARG A 807 10.07 11.31 -37.37
C ARG A 807 10.03 10.48 -38.65
N GLY A 808 10.21 11.10 -39.82
CA GLY A 808 10.18 10.40 -41.11
C GLY A 808 11.29 9.35 -41.27
N PHE A 809 12.49 9.63 -40.75
CA PHE A 809 13.62 8.69 -40.80
C PHE A 809 13.50 7.57 -39.76
N SER A 810 13.20 7.92 -38.49
CA SER A 810 13.07 6.96 -37.39
C SER A 810 11.94 5.96 -37.59
N GLN A 811 10.90 6.33 -38.37
CA GLN A 811 9.75 5.47 -38.67
C GLN A 811 9.82 4.84 -40.07
N SER A 812 10.98 4.89 -40.73
CA SER A 812 11.15 4.26 -42.04
C SER A 812 11.22 2.73 -41.92
N ALA A 813 10.58 2.01 -42.85
CA ALA A 813 10.57 0.55 -42.83
C ALA A 813 11.98 -0.08 -42.86
N GLU A 814 12.94 0.58 -43.53
CA GLU A 814 14.34 0.16 -43.56
C GLU A 814 14.99 0.26 -42.18
N PHE A 815 14.71 1.33 -41.42
CA PHE A 815 15.31 1.54 -40.11
C PHE A 815 14.66 0.69 -39.02
N THR A 816 13.33 0.57 -39.03
CA THR A 816 12.58 -0.35 -38.15
C THR A 816 13.11 -1.78 -38.25
N ALA A 817 13.39 -2.27 -39.47
CA ALA A 817 13.96 -3.59 -39.67
C ALA A 817 15.42 -3.71 -39.19
N ARG A 818 16.21 -2.63 -39.31
CA ARG A 818 17.62 -2.62 -38.92
C ARG A 818 17.82 -2.53 -37.41
N SER A 819 17.00 -1.74 -36.70
CA SER A 819 17.17 -1.48 -35.26
C SER A 819 16.64 -2.61 -34.37
N ALA A 820 15.80 -3.51 -34.91
CA ALA A 820 15.15 -4.56 -34.13
C ALA A 820 16.13 -5.52 -33.41
N PRO A 821 17.23 -6.01 -34.03
CA PRO A 821 18.21 -6.85 -33.32
C PRO A 821 18.92 -6.11 -32.19
N ASP A 822 19.22 -4.82 -32.35
CA ASP A 822 19.89 -4.01 -31.32
C ASP A 822 18.97 -3.75 -30.12
N LEU A 823 17.67 -3.52 -30.38
CA LEU A 823 16.66 -3.40 -29.32
C LEU A 823 16.52 -4.70 -28.54
N LEU A 824 16.46 -5.84 -29.23
CA LEU A 824 16.38 -7.16 -28.63
C LEU A 824 17.59 -7.44 -27.73
N ALA A 825 18.79 -7.13 -28.20
CA ALA A 825 20.02 -7.26 -27.42
C ALA A 825 20.07 -6.28 -26.23
N PHE A 826 19.54 -5.06 -26.40
CA PHE A 826 19.47 -4.07 -25.32
C PHE A 826 18.54 -4.49 -24.20
N LEU A 827 17.34 -4.99 -24.51
CA LEU A 827 16.34 -5.36 -23.52
C LEU A 827 16.66 -6.69 -22.80
N ARG A 828 17.37 -7.61 -23.45
CA ARG A 828 17.86 -8.86 -22.84
C ARG A 828 19.21 -8.72 -22.14
N GLY A 829 19.98 -7.68 -22.46
CA GLY A 829 21.36 -7.49 -22.00
C GLY A 829 21.56 -7.43 -20.48
N PRO A 830 20.66 -6.79 -19.71
CA PRO A 830 20.72 -6.77 -18.24
C PRO A 830 20.43 -8.11 -17.56
N GLY A 831 19.95 -9.12 -18.28
CA GLY A 831 19.30 -10.30 -17.72
C GLY A 831 17.78 -10.20 -17.83
N GLU A 832 17.08 -11.27 -17.45
CA GLU A 832 15.62 -11.25 -17.35
C GLU A 832 15.21 -10.37 -16.16
N ASP A 833 14.18 -9.56 -16.37
CA ASP A 833 13.56 -8.71 -15.36
C ASP A 833 12.75 -9.60 -14.42
N ASP A 834 11.56 -10.08 -14.80
CA ASP A 834 10.76 -10.90 -13.89
C ASP A 834 10.74 -12.40 -14.25
N LEU A 835 10.67 -13.26 -13.23
CA LEU A 835 10.38 -14.68 -13.39
C LEU A 835 8.98 -14.99 -12.86
N LEU A 836 8.11 -15.47 -13.76
CA LEU A 836 6.72 -15.81 -13.49
C LEU A 836 6.50 -17.32 -13.62
N ASP A 837 6.27 -17.98 -12.49
CA ASP A 837 5.96 -19.42 -12.41
C ASP A 837 4.63 -19.63 -11.69
N GLY A 838 3.62 -19.97 -12.47
CA GLY A 838 2.27 -20.18 -11.96
C GLY A 838 2.05 -21.54 -11.29
N ASP A 839 3.00 -22.47 -11.31
CA ASP A 839 2.80 -23.85 -10.84
C ASP A 839 1.52 -24.51 -11.43
N GLY A 840 0.62 -25.10 -10.61
CA GLY A 840 -0.61 -25.76 -11.08
C GLY A 840 -1.83 -24.85 -11.08
N GLY A 841 -2.99 -25.34 -11.53
CA GLY A 841 -4.27 -24.60 -11.52
C GLY A 841 -4.43 -23.57 -12.65
N ALA A 842 -5.39 -22.64 -12.55
CA ALA A 842 -5.75 -21.70 -13.62
C ALA A 842 -5.15 -20.30 -13.39
N ASN A 843 -4.06 -19.98 -14.09
CA ASN A 843 -3.19 -18.86 -13.75
C ASN A 843 -3.17 -17.79 -14.85
N LEU A 844 -3.07 -16.53 -14.44
CA LEU A 844 -2.78 -15.39 -15.32
C LEU A 844 -1.38 -14.88 -15.00
N LEU A 845 -0.51 -14.88 -16.01
CA LEU A 845 0.85 -14.38 -15.93
C LEU A 845 0.91 -13.09 -16.76
N VAL A 846 1.22 -11.98 -16.12
CA VAL A 846 1.38 -10.67 -16.76
C VAL A 846 2.84 -10.28 -16.58
N GLY A 847 3.55 -10.08 -17.68
CA GLY A 847 4.95 -9.64 -17.63
C GLY A 847 5.06 -8.19 -17.11
N GLY A 848 5.69 -7.34 -17.90
CA GLY A 848 5.92 -5.96 -17.53
C GLY A 848 6.72 -5.22 -18.57
N MET A 849 7.57 -4.31 -18.13
CA MET A 849 8.54 -3.68 -19.02
C MET A 849 9.80 -4.56 -19.04
N LEU A 850 10.58 -4.50 -20.13
CA LEU A 850 11.82 -5.29 -20.26
C LEU A 850 11.55 -6.79 -20.48
N SER A 851 12.56 -7.62 -20.29
CA SER A 851 12.55 -9.03 -20.71
C SER A 851 12.08 -9.94 -19.59
N ASP A 852 10.93 -10.58 -19.75
CA ASP A 852 10.35 -11.47 -18.75
C ASP A 852 10.57 -12.95 -19.06
N ARG A 853 10.59 -13.78 -18.01
CA ARG A 853 10.67 -15.24 -18.09
C ARG A 853 9.38 -15.87 -17.56
N PHE A 854 8.61 -16.49 -18.44
CA PHE A 854 7.43 -17.28 -18.09
C PHE A 854 7.78 -18.76 -18.05
N VAL A 855 7.56 -19.43 -16.92
CA VAL A 855 7.93 -20.82 -16.70
C VAL A 855 6.69 -21.71 -16.68
N PHE A 856 6.70 -22.77 -17.49
CA PHE A 856 5.67 -23.80 -17.53
C PHE A 856 6.29 -25.17 -17.27
N ARG A 857 5.71 -25.92 -16.33
CA ARG A 857 6.17 -27.25 -15.94
C ARG A 857 5.18 -28.34 -16.31
N ALA A 858 5.67 -29.47 -16.82
CA ALA A 858 4.82 -30.61 -17.18
C ALA A 858 4.20 -31.29 -15.95
N GLU A 859 4.92 -31.31 -14.82
CA GLU A 859 4.49 -31.91 -13.56
C GLU A 859 3.40 -31.10 -12.83
N ALA A 860 3.33 -29.80 -13.07
CA ALA A 860 2.46 -28.87 -12.35
C ALA A 860 1.01 -28.85 -12.87
N ARG A 861 0.73 -29.38 -14.08
CA ARG A 861 -0.62 -29.51 -14.69
C ARG A 861 -1.54 -28.30 -14.44
N GLY A 862 -1.26 -27.19 -15.13
CA GLY A 862 -2.01 -25.93 -15.04
C GLY A 862 -2.59 -25.43 -16.38
N THR A 863 -3.51 -24.47 -16.28
CA THR A 863 -4.03 -23.68 -17.41
C THR A 863 -3.56 -22.24 -17.25
N HIS A 864 -2.62 -21.80 -18.08
CA HIS A 864 -2.02 -20.48 -17.98
C HIS A 864 -2.51 -19.57 -19.09
N VAL A 865 -2.76 -18.31 -18.77
CA VAL A 865 -2.91 -17.22 -19.73
C VAL A 865 -1.71 -16.32 -19.55
N VAL A 866 -0.94 -16.10 -20.61
CA VAL A 866 0.12 -15.09 -20.64
C VAL A 866 -0.45 -13.84 -21.32
N ALA A 867 -0.43 -12.73 -20.61
CA ALA A 867 -0.76 -11.41 -21.13
C ALA A 867 0.50 -10.53 -21.13
N ASP A 868 0.60 -9.61 -22.09
CA ASP A 868 1.79 -8.77 -22.30
C ASP A 868 3.04 -9.62 -22.62
N LEU A 869 3.04 -10.27 -23.80
CA LEU A 869 4.19 -11.03 -24.30
C LEU A 869 4.85 -10.26 -25.45
N GLU A 870 6.10 -9.89 -25.25
CA GLU A 870 6.91 -9.19 -26.22
C GLU A 870 8.00 -10.07 -26.84
N ARG A 871 8.59 -9.55 -27.93
CA ARG A 871 9.62 -10.24 -28.71
C ARG A 871 10.88 -10.59 -27.89
N TRP A 872 11.13 -9.82 -26.84
CA TRP A 872 12.29 -9.97 -25.97
C TRP A 872 12.07 -10.96 -24.82
N ASP A 873 10.83 -11.36 -24.54
CA ASP A 873 10.52 -12.31 -23.47
C ASP A 873 10.91 -13.74 -23.81
N LEU A 874 10.89 -14.58 -22.77
CA LEU A 874 11.27 -15.97 -22.79
C LEU A 874 10.16 -16.86 -22.20
N LEU A 875 9.77 -17.87 -22.97
CA LEU A 875 8.84 -18.92 -22.57
C LEU A 875 9.65 -20.19 -22.32
N VAL A 876 9.62 -20.68 -21.09
CA VAL A 876 10.38 -21.85 -20.64
C VAL A 876 9.45 -23.04 -20.46
N PHE A 877 9.72 -24.15 -21.15
CA PHE A 877 8.92 -25.37 -21.13
C PHE A 877 9.69 -26.52 -20.47
N GLU A 878 9.62 -26.61 -19.14
CA GLU A 878 10.35 -27.60 -18.36
C GLU A 878 9.59 -28.94 -18.26
N GLY A 879 10.31 -30.05 -18.37
CA GLY A 879 9.76 -31.39 -18.13
C GLY A 879 8.87 -31.95 -19.25
N PHE A 880 8.60 -31.19 -20.32
CA PHE A 880 7.76 -31.64 -21.44
C PHE A 880 8.46 -32.61 -22.42
N GLY A 881 9.79 -32.77 -22.32
CA GLY A 881 10.56 -33.71 -23.13
C GLY A 881 10.85 -33.26 -24.57
N PHE A 882 10.76 -31.96 -24.84
CA PHE A 882 11.14 -31.38 -26.13
C PHE A 882 12.67 -31.26 -26.25
N GLY A 883 13.22 -31.59 -27.42
CA GLY A 883 14.65 -31.48 -27.70
C GLY A 883 15.07 -30.18 -28.37
N SER A 884 14.11 -29.33 -28.76
CA SER A 884 14.37 -28.02 -29.39
C SER A 884 13.16 -27.09 -29.38
N ALA A 885 13.40 -25.78 -29.55
CA ALA A 885 12.37 -24.77 -29.78
C ALA A 885 11.42 -25.11 -30.95
N ALA A 886 11.93 -25.74 -32.00
CA ALA A 886 11.14 -26.17 -33.15
C ALA A 886 10.09 -27.23 -32.78
N GLU A 887 10.38 -28.08 -31.79
CA GLU A 887 9.44 -29.07 -31.28
C GLU A 887 8.33 -28.43 -30.43
N VAL A 888 8.65 -27.43 -29.60
CA VAL A 888 7.63 -26.63 -28.88
C VAL A 888 6.72 -25.92 -29.87
N ARG A 889 7.30 -25.26 -30.89
CA ARG A 889 6.55 -24.54 -31.92
C ARG A 889 5.55 -25.42 -32.67
N ALA A 890 5.86 -26.70 -32.87
CA ALA A 890 4.95 -27.66 -33.50
C ALA A 890 3.69 -27.96 -32.67
N HIS A 891 3.70 -27.62 -31.37
CA HIS A 891 2.56 -27.75 -30.44
C HIS A 891 1.83 -26.42 -30.23
N LEU A 892 2.23 -25.35 -30.92
CA LEU A 892 1.55 -24.06 -30.89
C LEU A 892 0.49 -24.00 -31.99
N GLU A 893 -0.75 -23.66 -31.63
CA GLU A 893 -1.88 -23.53 -32.53
C GLU A 893 -2.49 -22.13 -32.44
N GLN A 894 -2.74 -21.48 -33.58
CA GLN A 894 -3.43 -20.19 -33.61
C GLN A 894 -4.92 -20.37 -33.31
N GLY A 895 -5.43 -19.70 -32.28
CA GLY A 895 -6.83 -19.63 -31.90
C GLY A 895 -7.42 -18.21 -31.99
N GLU A 896 -8.70 -18.07 -31.59
CA GLU A 896 -9.42 -16.77 -31.62
C GLU A 896 -8.90 -15.75 -30.61
N GLN A 897 -8.30 -16.21 -29.50
CA GLN A 897 -7.79 -15.36 -28.42
C GLN A 897 -6.26 -15.16 -28.44
N GLY A 898 -5.55 -15.82 -29.35
CA GLY A 898 -4.08 -15.81 -29.42
C GLY A 898 -3.51 -17.16 -29.81
N VAL A 899 -2.25 -17.43 -29.42
CA VAL A 899 -1.57 -18.71 -29.69
C VAL A 899 -1.72 -19.63 -28.49
N ALA A 900 -2.18 -20.86 -28.70
CA ALA A 900 -2.35 -21.86 -27.65
C ALA A 900 -1.29 -22.96 -27.73
N PHE A 901 -0.80 -23.38 -26.57
CA PHE A 901 0.00 -24.58 -26.36
C PHE A 901 -0.80 -25.57 -25.54
N SER A 902 -0.77 -26.86 -25.90
CA SER A 902 -1.30 -27.91 -25.04
C SER A 902 -0.46 -29.18 -25.12
N ALA A 903 0.06 -29.62 -23.97
CA ALA A 903 0.79 -30.88 -23.85
C ALA A 903 0.72 -31.41 -22.42
N GLN A 904 0.70 -32.73 -22.26
CA GLN A 904 0.82 -33.43 -20.97
C GLN A 904 -0.13 -32.99 -19.83
N GLY A 905 -1.25 -32.35 -20.18
CA GLY A 905 -2.25 -31.85 -19.21
C GLY A 905 -2.04 -30.38 -18.80
N SER A 906 -1.02 -29.70 -19.33
CA SER A 906 -0.86 -28.25 -19.22
C SER A 906 -1.39 -27.55 -20.48
N SER A 907 -2.02 -26.39 -20.30
CA SER A 907 -2.51 -25.53 -21.38
C SER A 907 -1.95 -24.13 -21.17
N VAL A 908 -1.42 -23.49 -22.21
CA VAL A 908 -0.96 -22.10 -22.15
C VAL A 908 -1.62 -21.33 -23.28
N THR A 909 -2.20 -20.17 -22.99
CA THR A 909 -2.76 -19.25 -23.99
C THR A 909 -1.92 -17.98 -23.97
N LEU A 910 -1.21 -17.69 -25.07
CA LEU A 910 -0.49 -16.45 -25.31
C LEU A 910 -1.48 -15.45 -25.91
N GLN A 911 -2.04 -14.58 -25.07
CA GLN A 911 -3.16 -13.72 -25.44
C GLN A 911 -2.74 -12.63 -26.43
N GLY A 912 -3.52 -12.42 -27.49
CA GLY A 912 -3.30 -11.31 -28.44
C GLY A 912 -2.12 -11.48 -29.41
N VAL A 913 -1.37 -12.57 -29.31
CA VAL A 913 -0.17 -12.83 -30.13
C VAL A 913 -0.51 -13.63 -31.41
N LEU A 914 0.20 -13.37 -32.52
CA LEU A 914 0.14 -14.20 -33.71
C LEU A 914 1.27 -15.25 -33.70
N GLN A 915 1.02 -16.39 -34.32
CA GLN A 915 2.02 -17.45 -34.45
C GLN A 915 3.30 -17.01 -35.20
N SER A 916 3.19 -15.98 -36.05
CA SER A 916 4.33 -15.35 -36.73
C SER A 916 5.27 -14.60 -35.79
N ASP A 917 4.78 -14.22 -34.62
CA ASP A 917 5.48 -13.35 -33.67
C ASP A 917 6.28 -14.16 -32.64
N ILE A 918 6.04 -15.47 -32.57
CA ILE A 918 6.80 -16.40 -31.74
C ILE A 918 8.04 -16.91 -32.49
N HIS A 919 9.23 -16.58 -32.01
CA HIS A 919 10.50 -16.97 -32.61
C HIS A 919 11.25 -18.04 -31.78
N ASP A 920 12.18 -18.76 -32.40
CA ASP A 920 12.83 -19.92 -31.75
C ASP A 920 13.68 -19.50 -30.54
N ASP A 921 14.23 -18.29 -30.57
CA ASP A 921 14.96 -17.66 -29.47
C ASP A 921 14.07 -17.10 -28.37
N MET A 922 12.75 -17.30 -28.43
CA MET A 922 11.82 -17.05 -27.32
C MET A 922 11.47 -18.33 -26.57
N LEU A 923 11.80 -19.51 -27.12
CA LEU A 923 11.36 -20.81 -26.61
C LEU A 923 12.55 -21.55 -26.01
N LEU A 924 12.52 -21.77 -24.70
CA LEU A 924 13.50 -22.54 -23.95
C LEU A 924 12.90 -23.88 -23.53
N VAL A 925 13.68 -24.97 -23.62
CA VAL A 925 13.26 -26.36 -23.39
C VAL A 925 14.18 -27.12 -22.46
#